data_AF-A0A425VY23-F1
#
_entry.id   AF-A0A425VY23-F1
#
_cell.length_a   1.000
_cell.length_b   1.000
_cell.length_c   1.000
_cell.angle_alpha   90.00
_cell.angle_beta   90.00
_cell.angle_gamma   90.00
#
_symmetry.space_group_name_H-M   'P 1'
#
loop_
_entity.id
_entity.type
_entity.pdbx_description
1 polymer ?
#
loop_
_entity_poly.entity_id
_entity_poly.type
_entity_poly.pdbx_seq_one_letter_code
_entity_poly.pdbx_strand_id
1 'polypeptide(L)'
;MDQDPRFQIAWRVPGGGQRTTYVSRQVPTFGPDCRDLDVSVERDGDVWHVWVDPEYDLTVENASATVSVDLEHADALYLNGYDSKTNSWECSPRVGMRGLWGIPGFVADHWALDAEGDYRIARQDPRPGRQHGSGYGYVRNGRAVTLFGECRPDTGLTSVYEDLSTGSVTLTKEGPARRLAAGERVELLTLLVTTGTLQEAFGRLASLMGVERRPALPLVGFTSWFRHGDDIDEPTLERDLVGVADVLLAQPLEDVLPVFAVDSGYARMGDWLAPDERRFPRGMGSLATSVRAAGLVPGLWLAPFVCERGSRTYAEHPGWLLRDADGRPVKAGSQGGGVYALDTRNDEVREYVRSVLGVATHDWGYGLLKLDWLFAAAMLPHDGMNRGQLMADALDLLRSAVPEGTPLDFCGVPVVSAMGRCEYCRISCDVSPDWDGKPLERMLGRERVSTWNSLRDTEGRSHLNGVAFLNDPGVYYLRRDVAITNSQRTRLLSADALLGGALVTSDDMGAWDQRQCSIFRNALETFVQRNRERGLTEVTVPGSEEEPAPLALLAPEAVDEAEGDQGEPGAAEDAPAAEAEREPENVMQLAKSEETQVWDDSNVTSVVPVPGPDVTVVDRPLMAAIEAAGIEVPKEAAKDEAEEPGEKDAPEAEGDAKSEEEPAEDANAQGDADEAPDKDGADDEDEKSDRPEGVDEPTVLAPPLAAEVADAAQGETEVYVMTPEDLAPDDLRSACAETVDEGPTEI
;
A
#
# COMPACT_ATOMS: atom_id res chain seq x y z
N MET A 1 -8.32 33.09 7.26
CA MET A 1 -7.82 33.33 5.89
C MET A 1 -9.01 33.19 4.93
N ASP A 2 -8.93 33.70 3.69
CA ASP A 2 -9.91 33.30 2.67
C ASP A 2 -9.51 31.88 2.21
N GLN A 3 -10.40 30.90 2.40
CA GLN A 3 -10.12 29.47 2.13
C GLN A 3 -10.44 29.07 0.69
N ASP A 4 -10.82 30.04 -0.17
CA ASP A 4 -11.00 29.81 -1.59
C ASP A 4 -9.77 29.16 -2.24
N PRO A 5 -9.94 28.02 -2.93
CA PRO A 5 -8.91 27.48 -3.79
C PRO A 5 -8.71 28.37 -5.02
N ARG A 6 -7.45 28.46 -5.47
CA ARG A 6 -7.09 28.93 -6.82
C ARG A 6 -6.88 27.71 -7.70
N PHE A 7 -7.55 27.66 -8.85
CA PHE A 7 -7.52 26.52 -9.76
C PHE A 7 -6.54 26.76 -10.91
N GLN A 8 -5.86 25.70 -11.35
CA GLN A 8 -5.00 25.69 -12.53
C GLN A 8 -5.34 24.46 -13.37
N ILE A 9 -5.59 24.61 -14.66
CA ILE A 9 -5.86 23.49 -15.58
C ILE A 9 -4.77 23.51 -16.66
N ALA A 10 -4.17 22.35 -16.95
CA ALA A 10 -3.14 22.19 -17.97
C ALA A 10 -3.56 21.19 -19.07
N TRP A 11 -3.31 21.52 -20.34
CA TRP A 11 -3.69 20.71 -21.50
C TRP A 11 -2.67 20.78 -22.64
N ARG A 12 -2.75 19.83 -23.59
CA ARG A 12 -1.99 19.83 -24.84
C ARG A 12 -2.88 20.12 -26.05
N VAL A 13 -2.35 20.90 -26.98
CA VAL A 13 -3.06 21.30 -28.21
C VAL A 13 -2.64 20.45 -29.43
N PRO A 14 -3.52 20.25 -30.43
CA PRO A 14 -3.19 19.63 -31.71
C PRO A 14 -2.03 20.35 -32.42
N GLY A 15 -0.89 19.67 -32.54
CA GLY A 15 0.38 20.24 -33.01
C GLY A 15 1.49 20.23 -31.97
N GLY A 16 1.16 19.95 -30.70
CA GLY A 16 2.11 19.92 -29.59
C GLY A 16 2.24 21.26 -28.86
N GLY A 17 2.91 21.23 -27.72
CA GLY A 17 2.93 22.32 -26.75
C GLY A 17 1.88 22.14 -25.65
N GLN A 18 2.26 22.53 -24.44
CA GLN A 18 1.41 22.56 -23.25
C GLN A 18 0.86 23.98 -23.07
N ARG A 19 -0.38 24.10 -22.61
CA ARG A 19 -1.02 25.36 -22.20
C ARG A 19 -1.64 25.21 -20.83
N THR A 20 -1.80 26.35 -20.16
CA THR A 20 -2.27 26.42 -18.77
C THR A 20 -3.18 27.64 -18.61
N THR A 21 -4.29 27.48 -17.88
CA THR A 21 -5.15 28.59 -17.44
C THR A 21 -5.32 28.57 -15.92
N TYR A 22 -5.72 29.72 -15.37
CA TYR A 22 -5.89 29.95 -13.94
C TYR A 22 -7.28 30.52 -13.66
N VAL A 23 -8.03 29.90 -12.73
CA VAL A 23 -9.39 30.31 -12.39
C VAL A 23 -9.51 30.60 -10.89
N SER A 24 -10.21 31.68 -10.55
CA SER A 24 -10.64 32.04 -9.20
C SER A 24 -12.10 32.53 -9.23
N ARG A 25 -12.75 32.64 -8.06
CA ARG A 25 -14.22 32.83 -7.87
C ARG A 25 -14.97 33.44 -9.08
N GLN A 26 -15.83 32.61 -9.68
CA GLN A 26 -16.98 33.01 -10.51
C GLN A 26 -16.70 33.85 -11.78
N VAL A 27 -15.44 34.05 -12.17
CA VAL A 27 -15.09 34.59 -13.49
C VAL A 27 -14.68 33.43 -14.40
N PRO A 28 -15.58 32.89 -15.25
CA PRO A 28 -15.15 32.01 -16.34
C PRO A 28 -14.16 32.78 -17.21
N THR A 29 -12.99 32.19 -17.45
CA THR A 29 -11.85 32.88 -18.06
C THR A 29 -12.01 32.98 -19.57
N PHE A 30 -12.88 33.87 -20.05
CA PHE A 30 -13.00 34.22 -21.46
C PHE A 30 -11.86 35.14 -21.92
N GLY A 31 -10.63 34.62 -21.86
CA GLY A 31 -9.40 35.29 -22.31
C GLY A 31 -8.95 34.88 -23.71
N PRO A 32 -8.05 35.65 -24.38
CA PRO A 32 -7.50 35.28 -25.67
C PRO A 32 -6.64 34.01 -25.63
N ASP A 33 -6.16 33.62 -24.46
CA ASP A 33 -5.39 32.40 -24.19
C ASP A 33 -6.27 31.18 -23.87
N CYS A 34 -7.57 31.40 -23.66
CA CYS A 34 -8.57 30.37 -23.29
C CYS A 34 -9.44 29.95 -24.49
N ARG A 35 -8.89 30.03 -25.71
CA ARG A 35 -9.60 29.73 -26.98
C ARG A 35 -9.74 28.25 -27.30
N ASP A 36 -9.22 27.37 -26.44
CA ASP A 36 -9.20 25.93 -26.65
C ASP A 36 -10.15 25.19 -25.70
N LEU A 37 -10.41 25.78 -24.54
CA LEU A 37 -10.95 25.11 -23.36
C LEU A 37 -11.65 26.15 -22.49
N ASP A 38 -12.98 26.09 -22.41
CA ASP A 38 -13.72 26.81 -21.37
C ASP A 38 -13.60 26.03 -20.06
N VAL A 39 -13.63 26.75 -18.94
CA VAL A 39 -13.44 26.21 -17.60
C VAL A 39 -14.44 26.87 -16.65
N SER A 40 -15.32 26.06 -16.08
CA SER A 40 -16.35 26.50 -15.13
C SER A 40 -16.09 25.90 -13.75
N VAL A 41 -16.17 26.74 -12.71
CA VAL A 41 -16.01 26.34 -11.32
C VAL A 41 -17.32 26.59 -10.58
N GLU A 42 -17.98 25.51 -10.22
CA GLU A 42 -19.21 25.51 -9.43
C GLU A 42 -18.87 25.25 -7.96
N ARG A 43 -19.67 25.76 -7.01
CA ARG A 43 -19.42 25.63 -5.56
C ARG A 43 -20.72 25.38 -4.82
N ASP A 44 -20.76 24.31 -4.02
CA ASP A 44 -21.81 24.04 -3.06
C ASP A 44 -21.21 23.98 -1.64
N GLY A 45 -21.54 24.98 -0.80
CA GLY A 45 -21.03 25.09 0.56
C GLY A 45 -19.49 25.12 0.67
N ASP A 46 -18.92 23.98 1.06
CA ASP A 46 -17.50 23.68 1.26
C ASP A 46 -16.94 22.68 0.21
N VAL A 47 -17.67 22.47 -0.89
CA VAL A 47 -17.28 21.64 -2.04
C VAL A 47 -17.17 22.52 -3.29
N TRP A 48 -16.15 22.25 -4.11
CA TRP A 48 -15.90 22.91 -5.39
C TRP A 48 -15.81 21.87 -6.52
N HIS A 49 -16.50 22.12 -7.62
CA HIS A 49 -16.55 21.27 -8.81
C HIS A 49 -15.90 22.00 -9.99
N VAL A 50 -14.85 21.42 -10.58
CA VAL A 50 -14.13 21.99 -11.72
C VAL A 50 -14.50 21.25 -12.99
N TRP A 51 -15.22 21.92 -13.88
CA TRP A 51 -15.66 21.42 -15.17
C TRP A 51 -14.85 22.06 -16.30
N VAL A 52 -14.64 21.31 -17.37
CA VAL A 52 -14.06 21.81 -18.61
C VAL A 52 -14.88 21.41 -19.83
N ASP A 53 -14.89 22.31 -20.82
CA ASP A 53 -15.65 22.21 -22.05
C ASP A 53 -14.71 22.60 -23.22
N PRO A 54 -14.14 21.63 -23.96
CA PRO A 54 -13.13 21.90 -25.00
C PRO A 54 -13.77 22.41 -26.30
N GLU A 55 -13.24 23.51 -26.84
CA GLU A 55 -13.63 24.08 -28.15
C GLU A 55 -13.22 23.18 -29.33
N TYR A 56 -12.22 22.32 -29.13
CA TYR A 56 -11.79 21.30 -30.09
C TYR A 56 -11.12 20.10 -29.40
N ASP A 57 -11.06 18.99 -30.13
CA ASP A 57 -10.26 17.78 -29.87
C ASP A 57 -8.91 18.02 -29.15
N LEU A 58 -8.83 17.80 -27.84
CA LEU A 58 -7.62 18.04 -27.03
C LEU A 58 -7.45 17.05 -25.88
N THR A 59 -6.30 17.07 -25.20
CA THR A 59 -6.04 16.24 -24.00
C THR A 59 -5.68 17.13 -22.82
N VAL A 60 -6.44 17.01 -21.73
CA VAL A 60 -6.15 17.63 -20.44
C VAL A 60 -5.16 16.74 -19.68
N GLU A 61 -4.10 17.32 -19.15
CA GLU A 61 -3.06 16.59 -18.40
C GLU A 61 -3.35 16.55 -16.90
N ASN A 62 -3.84 17.65 -16.34
CA ASN A 62 -4.17 17.75 -14.92
C ASN A 62 -5.07 18.96 -14.61
N ALA A 63 -5.75 18.87 -13.47
CA ALA A 63 -6.33 20.00 -12.76
C ALA A 63 -5.71 20.10 -11.36
N SER A 64 -5.30 21.29 -10.96
CA SER A 64 -4.79 21.60 -9.63
C SER A 64 -5.66 22.60 -8.90
N ALA A 65 -5.69 22.50 -7.57
CA ALA A 65 -6.32 23.46 -6.68
C ALA A 65 -5.38 23.80 -5.51
N THR A 66 -4.96 25.07 -5.42
CA THR A 66 -4.13 25.60 -4.35
C THR A 66 -5.00 26.29 -3.29
N VAL A 67 -5.04 25.72 -2.09
CA VAL A 67 -5.79 26.19 -0.92
C VAL A 67 -4.84 26.89 0.05
N SER A 68 -5.20 28.06 0.58
CA SER A 68 -4.44 28.73 1.64
C SER A 68 -4.83 28.21 3.03
N VAL A 69 -3.81 27.83 3.82
CA VAL A 69 -3.94 27.16 5.13
C VAL A 69 -2.86 27.64 6.09
N ASP A 70 -3.18 27.69 7.39
CA ASP A 70 -2.27 28.19 8.42
C ASP A 70 -1.24 27.13 8.84
N LEU A 71 -0.24 26.91 7.99
CA LEU A 71 0.90 26.01 8.25
C LEU A 71 1.92 26.59 9.24
N GLU A 72 1.89 27.90 9.50
CA GLU A 72 2.83 28.52 10.43
C GLU A 72 2.47 28.18 11.88
N HIS A 73 1.18 28.27 12.24
CA HIS A 73 0.68 28.08 13.60
C HIS A 73 0.15 26.66 13.89
N ALA A 74 0.13 25.78 12.88
CA ALA A 74 -0.34 24.40 13.00
C ALA A 74 0.38 23.59 14.08
N ASP A 75 -0.38 22.83 14.88
CA ASP A 75 0.16 21.78 15.75
C ASP A 75 0.78 20.65 14.89
N ALA A 76 0.10 20.30 13.80
CA ALA A 76 0.47 19.24 12.89
C ALA A 76 -0.12 19.43 11.49
N LEU A 77 0.60 18.90 10.51
CA LEU A 77 0.13 18.55 9.18
C LEU A 77 0.05 17.02 9.09
N TYR A 78 -1.02 16.53 8.49
CA TYR A 78 -1.16 15.16 8.00
C TYR A 78 -1.35 15.19 6.48
N LEU A 79 -0.58 14.37 5.78
CA LEU A 79 -0.80 14.06 4.36
C LEU A 79 -0.87 12.53 4.27
N ASN A 80 -1.91 11.98 3.64
CA ASN A 80 -2.00 10.53 3.45
C ASN A 80 -0.94 10.06 2.43
N GLY A 81 -0.21 9.00 2.75
CA GLY A 81 0.70 8.32 1.83
C GLY A 81 -0.06 7.65 0.67
N TYR A 82 0.65 7.45 -0.45
CA TYR A 82 0.07 6.89 -1.67
C TYR A 82 -0.51 5.49 -1.48
N ASP A 83 0.32 4.50 -1.17
CA ASP A 83 -0.12 3.12 -0.96
C ASP A 83 -0.15 2.71 0.52
N SER A 84 -0.60 1.49 0.78
CA SER A 84 -0.70 0.90 2.12
C SER A 84 0.60 0.98 2.92
N LYS A 85 1.76 0.89 2.27
CA LYS A 85 3.09 0.93 2.90
C LYS A 85 3.68 2.35 2.92
N THR A 86 3.24 3.26 2.04
CA THR A 86 3.67 4.67 2.08
C THR A 86 3.30 5.33 3.40
N ASN A 87 4.32 5.84 4.11
CA ASN A 87 4.17 6.41 5.44
C ASN A 87 3.15 7.57 5.54
N SER A 88 2.43 7.63 6.66
CA SER A 88 1.20 8.40 6.82
C SER A 88 0.94 8.78 8.29
N TRP A 89 1.44 9.94 8.75
CA TRP A 89 1.35 10.35 10.15
C TRP A 89 1.12 11.87 10.32
N GLU A 90 0.74 12.30 11.53
CA GLU A 90 0.85 13.72 11.92
C GLU A 90 2.30 14.10 12.19
N CYS A 91 2.75 15.23 11.64
CA CYS A 91 4.07 15.81 11.92
C CYS A 91 4.08 17.34 11.72
N SER A 92 5.17 18.02 12.08
CA SER A 92 5.26 19.46 11.86
C SER A 92 5.35 19.79 10.36
N PRO A 93 4.67 20.85 9.87
CA PRO A 93 4.93 21.44 8.56
C PRO A 93 6.43 21.71 8.27
N ARG A 94 7.24 21.91 9.32
CA ARG A 94 8.67 22.19 9.22
C ARG A 94 9.55 20.95 8.95
N VAL A 95 8.97 19.77 8.75
CA VAL A 95 9.71 18.54 8.38
C VAL A 95 10.05 18.55 6.88
N GLY A 96 11.19 17.94 6.51
CA GLY A 96 11.58 17.69 5.12
C GLY A 96 11.43 16.20 4.78
N MET A 97 10.86 15.88 3.62
CA MET A 97 10.55 14.50 3.25
C MET A 97 11.55 13.97 2.22
N ARG A 98 12.58 13.27 2.70
CA ARG A 98 13.72 12.82 1.87
C ARG A 98 13.32 11.91 0.70
N GLY A 99 12.42 10.95 0.91
CA GLY A 99 12.20 9.86 -0.05
C GLY A 99 13.53 9.19 -0.44
N LEU A 100 13.68 8.84 -1.72
CA LEU A 100 14.92 8.28 -2.28
C LEU A 100 16.05 9.31 -2.49
N TRP A 101 15.90 10.57 -2.04
CA TRP A 101 16.88 11.62 -2.36
C TRP A 101 18.27 11.31 -1.79
N GLY A 102 19.29 11.45 -2.63
CA GLY A 102 20.68 11.08 -2.32
C GLY A 102 21.01 9.60 -2.56
N ILE A 103 20.07 8.76 -2.98
CA ILE A 103 20.39 7.45 -3.56
C ILE A 103 20.86 7.67 -5.02
N PRO A 104 21.97 7.05 -5.48
CA PRO A 104 22.39 7.15 -6.87
C PRO A 104 21.38 6.48 -7.82
N GLY A 105 21.07 7.11 -8.96
CA GLY A 105 20.06 6.63 -9.92
C GLY A 105 20.21 5.14 -10.27
N PHE A 106 21.42 4.71 -10.66
CA PHE A 106 21.70 3.30 -11.00
C PHE A 106 21.42 2.30 -9.86
N VAL A 107 21.44 2.73 -8.60
CA VAL A 107 21.06 1.89 -7.44
C VAL A 107 19.53 1.80 -7.34
N ALA A 108 18.83 2.92 -7.51
CA ALA A 108 17.38 2.95 -7.58
C ALA A 108 16.85 2.11 -8.76
N ASP A 109 17.45 2.25 -9.96
CA ASP A 109 17.09 1.48 -11.16
C ASP A 109 17.31 -0.04 -10.95
N HIS A 110 18.50 -0.42 -10.45
CA HIS A 110 18.88 -1.82 -10.27
C HIS A 110 17.97 -2.54 -9.27
N TRP A 111 17.64 -1.89 -8.15
CA TRP A 111 16.77 -2.43 -7.11
C TRP A 111 15.29 -2.02 -7.26
N ALA A 112 14.93 -1.28 -8.32
CA ALA A 112 13.59 -0.73 -8.55
C ALA A 112 12.99 -0.02 -7.31
N LEU A 113 13.81 0.73 -6.58
CA LEU A 113 13.41 1.39 -5.31
C LEU A 113 12.34 2.46 -5.51
N ASP A 114 12.14 2.91 -6.74
CA ASP A 114 11.16 3.90 -7.18
C ASP A 114 9.86 3.29 -7.72
N ALA A 115 9.71 1.97 -7.69
CA ALA A 115 8.56 1.25 -8.24
C ALA A 115 7.39 1.10 -7.26
N GLU A 116 7.68 0.90 -5.97
CA GLU A 116 6.72 0.94 -4.86
C GLU A 116 6.65 2.38 -4.31
N GLY A 117 5.52 2.82 -3.76
CA GLY A 117 5.34 4.23 -3.36
C GLY A 117 5.09 5.21 -4.52
N ASP A 118 5.21 6.50 -4.24
CA ASP A 118 4.83 7.59 -5.18
C ASP A 118 5.97 8.15 -6.05
N TYR A 119 7.14 7.51 -6.08
CA TYR A 119 8.36 8.08 -6.70
C TYR A 119 8.25 8.35 -8.21
N ARG A 120 7.47 7.55 -8.94
CA ARG A 120 7.17 7.70 -10.38
C ARG A 120 5.94 8.57 -10.68
N ILE A 121 5.34 9.18 -9.64
CA ILE A 121 4.03 9.85 -9.72
C ILE A 121 4.11 11.27 -9.13
N ALA A 122 4.53 11.38 -7.88
CA ALA A 122 4.58 12.64 -7.13
C ALA A 122 5.94 13.33 -7.27
N ARG A 123 5.92 14.67 -7.44
CA ARG A 123 7.11 15.51 -7.51
C ARG A 123 7.82 15.57 -6.15
N GLN A 124 8.86 14.76 -6.01
CA GLN A 124 9.72 14.69 -4.83
C GLN A 124 10.46 16.03 -4.58
N ASP A 125 10.45 16.52 -3.34
CA ASP A 125 11.20 17.70 -2.90
C ASP A 125 11.69 17.50 -1.45
N PRO A 126 12.99 17.27 -1.21
CA PRO A 126 13.51 16.86 0.10
C PRO A 126 13.59 18.01 1.12
N ARG A 127 13.24 19.24 0.73
CA ARG A 127 13.42 20.43 1.57
C ARG A 127 12.42 20.47 2.73
N PRO A 128 12.79 21.05 3.90
CA PRO A 128 11.83 21.35 4.96
C PRO A 128 10.66 22.22 4.46
N GLY A 129 9.42 21.86 4.81
CA GLY A 129 8.22 22.60 4.37
C GLY A 129 7.82 22.35 2.90
N ARG A 130 8.10 21.15 2.39
CA ARG A 130 7.81 20.67 1.02
C ARG A 130 7.31 19.22 1.01
N GLN A 131 6.49 18.84 1.99
CA GLN A 131 5.98 17.47 2.11
C GLN A 131 4.91 17.16 1.03
N HIS A 132 4.65 15.88 0.75
CA HIS A 132 3.59 15.48 -0.18
C HIS A 132 2.89 14.17 0.21
N GLY A 133 1.71 13.94 -0.37
CA GLY A 133 0.86 12.77 -0.19
C GLY A 133 -0.14 12.57 -1.33
N SER A 134 -1.23 11.85 -1.05
CA SER A 134 -2.18 11.30 -2.03
C SER A 134 -3.64 11.43 -1.57
N GLY A 135 -4.49 11.93 -2.45
CA GLY A 135 -5.94 12.11 -2.31
C GLY A 135 -6.37 13.22 -1.34
N TYR A 136 -5.89 13.17 -0.10
CA TYR A 136 -6.30 14.12 0.95
C TYR A 136 -5.20 14.37 2.00
N GLY A 137 -5.40 15.44 2.77
CA GLY A 137 -4.63 15.77 3.97
C GLY A 137 -5.41 16.70 4.90
N TYR A 138 -4.83 17.04 6.04
CA TYR A 138 -5.40 18.03 6.94
C TYR A 138 -4.34 18.78 7.75
N VAL A 139 -4.66 20.01 8.14
CA VAL A 139 -3.90 20.80 9.13
C VAL A 139 -4.66 20.80 10.45
N ARG A 140 -4.03 20.37 11.55
CA ARG A 140 -4.65 20.33 12.89
C ARG A 140 -4.23 21.51 13.76
N ASN A 141 -5.21 22.10 14.43
CA ASN A 141 -5.07 23.17 15.42
C ASN A 141 -5.90 22.81 16.67
N GLY A 142 -5.23 22.35 17.73
CA GLY A 142 -5.88 21.78 18.92
C GLY A 142 -6.70 20.53 18.56
N ARG A 143 -8.02 20.61 18.73
CA ARG A 143 -8.98 19.55 18.37
C ARG A 143 -9.59 19.72 16.97
N ALA A 144 -9.43 20.89 16.34
CA ALA A 144 -9.99 21.15 15.02
C ALA A 144 -9.00 20.77 13.94
N VAL A 145 -9.49 20.20 12.84
CA VAL A 145 -8.75 20.02 11.60
C VAL A 145 -9.36 20.90 10.51
N THR A 146 -8.53 21.38 9.60
CA THR A 146 -8.95 21.84 8.26
C THR A 146 -8.50 20.77 7.27
N LEU A 147 -9.45 19.96 6.80
CA LEU A 147 -9.23 18.90 5.82
C LEU A 147 -9.39 19.44 4.41
N PHE A 148 -8.55 18.94 3.50
CA PHE A 148 -8.59 19.20 2.07
C PHE A 148 -8.42 17.87 1.33
N GLY A 149 -9.35 17.54 0.43
CA GLY A 149 -9.38 16.23 -0.21
C GLY A 149 -10.16 16.21 -1.52
N GLU A 150 -9.76 15.34 -2.42
CA GLU A 150 -10.43 15.11 -3.70
C GLU A 150 -11.45 13.97 -3.57
N CYS A 151 -12.67 14.18 -4.05
CA CYS A 151 -13.82 13.33 -3.76
C CYS A 151 -14.10 12.26 -4.83
N ARG A 152 -13.28 12.14 -5.88
CA ARG A 152 -13.54 11.24 -7.03
C ARG A 152 -12.25 10.52 -7.50
N PRO A 153 -11.57 9.73 -6.65
CA PRO A 153 -10.28 9.11 -6.97
C PRO A 153 -10.33 8.24 -8.24
N ASP A 154 -11.44 7.55 -8.47
CA ASP A 154 -11.70 6.68 -9.63
C ASP A 154 -11.66 7.41 -10.99
N THR A 155 -11.63 8.74 -10.99
CA THR A 155 -11.53 9.57 -12.21
C THR A 155 -10.14 10.18 -12.42
N GLY A 156 -9.21 10.00 -11.49
CA GLY A 156 -7.84 10.48 -11.59
C GLY A 156 -7.13 10.47 -10.23
N LEU A 157 -5.92 9.90 -10.20
CA LEU A 157 -5.09 9.93 -9.01
C LEU A 157 -4.70 11.37 -8.67
N THR A 158 -4.71 11.73 -7.39
CA THR A 158 -4.45 13.10 -6.92
C THR A 158 -3.24 13.14 -6.00
N SER A 159 -2.17 13.83 -6.39
CA SER A 159 -1.07 14.17 -5.49
C SER A 159 -1.39 15.44 -4.69
N VAL A 160 -0.95 15.50 -3.45
CA VAL A 160 -1.18 16.62 -2.52
C VAL A 160 0.18 17.17 -2.08
N TYR A 161 0.45 18.46 -2.30
CA TYR A 161 1.75 19.09 -2.06
C TYR A 161 1.65 20.22 -1.03
N GLU A 162 2.55 20.25 -0.07
CA GLU A 162 2.75 21.33 0.89
C GLU A 162 3.67 22.43 0.32
N ASP A 163 3.34 23.70 0.58
CA ASP A 163 4.31 24.81 0.54
C ASP A 163 4.17 25.68 1.80
N LEU A 164 5.02 25.40 2.79
CA LEU A 164 5.08 26.16 4.04
C LEU A 164 5.38 27.65 3.82
N SER A 165 6.29 27.97 2.89
CA SER A 165 6.71 29.36 2.61
C SER A 165 5.62 30.24 1.98
N THR A 166 4.54 29.64 1.45
CA THR A 166 3.38 30.36 0.93
C THR A 166 2.11 30.15 1.76
N GLY A 167 2.17 29.38 2.86
CA GLY A 167 0.99 29.04 3.66
C GLY A 167 -0.10 28.35 2.83
N SER A 168 0.27 27.35 2.03
CA SER A 168 -0.68 26.69 1.13
C SER A 168 -0.42 25.20 0.92
N VAL A 169 -1.48 24.50 0.53
CA VAL A 169 -1.43 23.14 0.00
C VAL A 169 -2.02 23.12 -1.41
N THR A 170 -1.45 22.31 -2.31
CA THR A 170 -1.94 22.17 -3.69
C THR A 170 -2.25 20.72 -3.98
N LEU A 171 -3.52 20.43 -4.26
CA LEU A 171 -3.93 19.15 -4.82
C LEU A 171 -3.76 19.23 -6.34
N THR A 172 -3.25 18.18 -6.97
CA THR A 172 -3.07 18.05 -8.42
C THR A 172 -3.54 16.68 -8.85
N LYS A 173 -4.62 16.64 -9.63
CA LYS A 173 -5.27 15.43 -10.12
C LYS A 173 -4.92 15.15 -11.58
N GLU A 174 -4.64 13.89 -11.90
CA GLU A 174 -4.45 13.42 -13.27
C GLU A 174 -5.69 13.71 -14.12
N GLY A 175 -5.50 14.27 -15.32
CA GLY A 175 -6.56 14.39 -16.31
C GLY A 175 -6.94 13.02 -16.91
N PRO A 176 -8.02 12.93 -17.70
CA PRO A 176 -8.36 11.72 -18.43
C PRO A 176 -7.24 11.36 -19.42
N ALA A 177 -6.75 10.11 -19.41
CA ALA A 177 -5.63 9.68 -20.26
C ALA A 177 -6.01 9.44 -21.74
N ARG A 178 -6.99 10.19 -22.23
CA ARG A 178 -7.53 10.13 -23.59
C ARG A 178 -7.67 11.53 -24.18
N ARG A 179 -8.19 11.60 -25.39
CA ARG A 179 -8.70 12.84 -25.96
C ARG A 179 -10.12 13.12 -25.45
N LEU A 180 -10.40 14.39 -25.16
CA LEU A 180 -11.74 14.93 -25.01
C LEU A 180 -12.22 15.47 -26.36
N ALA A 181 -13.44 15.12 -26.76
CA ALA A 181 -14.03 15.58 -28.01
C ALA A 181 -14.56 17.02 -27.89
N ALA A 182 -14.63 17.76 -29.00
CA ALA A 182 -15.17 19.12 -29.01
C ALA A 182 -16.60 19.19 -28.39
N GLY A 183 -16.80 20.03 -27.37
CA GLY A 183 -18.05 20.16 -26.62
C GLY A 183 -18.31 19.06 -25.58
N GLU A 184 -17.33 18.21 -25.26
CA GLU A 184 -17.46 17.18 -24.22
C GLU A 184 -17.24 17.77 -22.81
N ARG A 185 -18.33 18.07 -22.10
CA ARG A 185 -18.27 18.58 -20.72
C ARG A 185 -17.79 17.49 -19.75
N VAL A 186 -16.65 17.72 -19.08
CA VAL A 186 -16.05 16.77 -18.13
C VAL A 186 -15.72 17.46 -16.81
N GLU A 187 -16.11 16.86 -15.68
CA GLU A 187 -15.61 17.25 -14.36
C GLU A 187 -14.21 16.65 -14.14
N LEU A 188 -13.22 17.48 -13.85
CA LEU A 188 -11.83 17.07 -13.62
C LEU A 188 -11.50 16.89 -12.13
N LEU A 189 -12.13 17.68 -11.26
CA LEU A 189 -11.77 17.78 -9.86
C LEU A 189 -13.02 18.14 -9.03
N THR A 190 -13.31 17.33 -8.02
CA THR A 190 -14.27 17.61 -6.95
C THR A 190 -13.50 17.77 -5.64
N LEU A 191 -13.36 19.00 -5.15
CA LEU A 191 -12.56 19.32 -3.97
C LEU A 191 -13.44 19.65 -2.76
N LEU A 192 -13.21 18.97 -1.64
CA LEU A 192 -13.67 19.36 -0.31
C LEU A 192 -12.59 20.21 0.38
N VAL A 193 -12.98 21.33 0.99
CA VAL A 193 -12.14 22.04 2.00
C VAL A 193 -13.02 22.39 3.20
N THR A 194 -12.92 21.61 4.28
CA THR A 194 -13.84 21.69 5.42
C THR A 194 -13.13 21.77 6.76
N THR A 195 -13.79 22.33 7.78
CA THR A 195 -13.22 22.51 9.13
C THR A 195 -14.17 21.95 10.19
N GLY A 196 -13.65 21.05 11.04
CA GLY A 196 -14.40 20.39 12.10
C GLY A 196 -13.48 19.54 12.98
N THR A 197 -14.01 18.55 13.68
CA THR A 197 -13.19 17.45 14.21
C THR A 197 -12.68 16.57 13.06
N LEU A 198 -11.66 15.74 13.33
CA LEU A 198 -11.16 14.78 12.33
C LEU A 198 -12.26 13.83 11.84
N GLN A 199 -13.13 13.38 12.75
CA GLN A 199 -14.25 12.49 12.42
C GLN A 199 -15.29 13.18 11.51
N GLU A 200 -15.73 14.39 11.85
CA GLU A 200 -16.70 15.13 11.03
C GLU A 200 -16.13 15.45 9.64
N ALA A 201 -14.88 15.90 9.59
CA ALA A 201 -14.22 16.28 8.35
C ALA A 201 -13.93 15.08 7.43
N PHE A 202 -13.42 13.97 7.98
CA PHE A 202 -13.18 12.75 7.20
C PHE A 202 -14.47 12.02 6.84
N GLY A 203 -15.45 11.98 7.74
CA GLY A 203 -16.79 11.44 7.44
C GLY A 203 -17.49 12.22 6.32
N ARG A 204 -17.29 13.54 6.24
CA ARG A 204 -17.76 14.36 5.11
C ARG A 204 -17.02 14.03 3.80
N LEU A 205 -15.71 13.79 3.84
CA LEU A 205 -14.95 13.33 2.67
C LEU A 205 -15.46 11.97 2.18
N ALA A 206 -15.54 10.97 3.07
CA ALA A 206 -16.02 9.63 2.74
C ALA A 206 -17.46 9.65 2.17
N SER A 207 -18.35 10.43 2.77
CA SER A 207 -19.72 10.61 2.27
C SER A 207 -19.78 11.27 0.88
N LEU A 208 -18.90 12.22 0.57
CA LEU A 208 -18.83 12.85 -0.76
C LEU A 208 -18.16 11.94 -1.81
N MET A 209 -17.30 11.02 -1.37
CA MET A 209 -16.74 9.95 -2.21
C MET A 209 -17.73 8.80 -2.46
N GLY A 210 -18.88 8.75 -1.77
CA GLY A 210 -19.80 7.61 -1.82
C GLY A 210 -19.25 6.34 -1.15
N VAL A 211 -18.32 6.48 -0.19
CA VAL A 211 -17.70 5.35 0.50
C VAL A 211 -18.67 4.76 1.53
N GLU A 212 -19.09 3.53 1.28
CA GLU A 212 -19.80 2.68 2.24
C GLU A 212 -18.88 1.51 2.65
N ARG A 213 -18.61 1.36 3.96
CA ARG A 213 -17.77 0.27 4.48
C ARG A 213 -18.45 -1.08 4.22
N ARG A 214 -17.75 -2.01 3.58
CA ARG A 214 -18.21 -3.39 3.39
C ARG A 214 -18.42 -4.10 4.74
N PRO A 215 -19.54 -4.81 4.95
CA PRO A 215 -19.78 -5.55 6.19
C PRO A 215 -18.76 -6.67 6.40
N ALA A 216 -18.06 -6.61 7.53
CA ALA A 216 -17.10 -7.60 7.97
C ALA A 216 -16.95 -7.54 9.50
N LEU A 217 -16.65 -8.69 10.11
CA LEU A 217 -16.24 -8.80 11.51
C LEU A 217 -14.77 -8.36 11.68
N PRO A 218 -14.36 -7.88 12.86
CA PRO A 218 -12.95 -7.69 13.18
C PRO A 218 -12.16 -8.99 13.08
N LEU A 219 -10.98 -8.95 12.46
CA LEU A 219 -10.16 -10.14 12.17
C LEU A 219 -9.18 -10.42 13.33
N VAL A 220 -9.04 -11.68 13.73
CA VAL A 220 -8.02 -12.12 14.70
C VAL A 220 -7.35 -13.38 14.16
N GLY A 221 -6.02 -13.48 14.17
CA GLY A 221 -5.41 -14.69 13.60
C GLY A 221 -3.90 -14.70 13.40
N PHE A 222 -3.50 -15.56 12.46
CA PHE A 222 -2.12 -15.87 12.10
C PHE A 222 -1.84 -15.66 10.60
N THR A 223 -0.64 -15.20 10.26
CA THR A 223 -0.02 -15.31 8.92
C THR A 223 1.37 -15.94 9.02
N SER A 224 1.79 -16.73 8.03
CA SER A 224 3.12 -17.36 8.01
C SER A 224 4.29 -16.40 7.72
N TRP A 225 4.05 -15.21 7.16
CA TRP A 225 5.09 -14.37 6.52
C TRP A 225 6.23 -13.95 7.44
N PHE A 226 5.92 -13.27 8.55
CA PHE A 226 6.93 -12.59 9.37
C PHE A 226 7.79 -13.54 10.24
N ARG A 227 7.55 -14.86 10.16
CA ARG A 227 8.35 -15.91 10.80
C ARG A 227 9.11 -16.79 9.82
N HIS A 228 8.50 -17.18 8.70
CA HIS A 228 9.09 -18.12 7.75
C HIS A 228 9.52 -17.48 6.43
N GLY A 229 9.04 -16.27 6.10
CA GLY A 229 9.19 -15.69 4.76
C GLY A 229 8.56 -16.60 3.71
N ASP A 230 9.28 -16.81 2.61
CA ASP A 230 8.93 -17.79 1.58
C ASP A 230 9.25 -19.26 2.01
N ASP A 231 9.84 -19.50 3.19
CA ASP A 231 10.22 -20.85 3.63
C ASP A 231 9.09 -21.66 4.30
N ILE A 232 7.93 -21.71 3.63
CA ILE A 232 6.76 -22.49 4.07
C ILE A 232 6.62 -23.84 3.35
N ASP A 233 6.30 -24.88 4.11
CA ASP A 233 5.87 -26.18 3.60
C ASP A 233 4.65 -26.73 4.35
N GLU A 234 3.98 -27.73 3.77
CA GLU A 234 2.77 -28.34 4.32
C GLU A 234 2.97 -28.89 5.77
N PRO A 235 4.07 -29.62 6.10
CA PRO A 235 4.36 -30.01 7.49
C PRO A 235 4.60 -28.86 8.48
N THR A 236 5.12 -27.72 8.02
CA THR A 236 5.34 -26.54 8.88
C THR A 236 4.04 -25.80 9.15
N LEU A 237 3.21 -25.61 8.13
CA LEU A 237 1.90 -24.98 8.31
C LEU A 237 0.91 -25.87 9.08
N GLU A 238 0.99 -27.21 8.96
CA GLU A 238 0.23 -28.11 9.84
C GLU A 238 0.69 -28.01 11.31
N ARG A 239 1.98 -27.78 11.58
CA ARG A 239 2.51 -27.56 12.94
C ARG A 239 2.02 -26.24 13.52
N ASP A 240 2.11 -25.16 12.76
CA ASP A 240 1.65 -23.84 13.18
C ASP A 240 0.13 -23.86 13.40
N LEU A 241 -0.64 -24.53 12.54
CA LEU A 241 -2.10 -24.67 12.66
C LEU A 241 -2.50 -25.30 14.00
N VAL A 242 -1.79 -26.34 14.48
CA VAL A 242 -2.04 -26.92 15.81
C VAL A 242 -1.79 -25.89 16.91
N GLY A 243 -0.66 -25.18 16.89
CA GLY A 243 -0.32 -24.17 17.90
C GLY A 243 -1.26 -22.96 17.90
N VAL A 244 -1.72 -22.53 16.72
CA VAL A 244 -2.71 -21.46 16.57
C VAL A 244 -4.08 -21.93 17.08
N ALA A 245 -4.53 -23.13 16.72
CA ALA A 245 -5.80 -23.68 17.17
C ALA A 245 -5.86 -23.84 18.69
N ASP A 246 -4.83 -24.45 19.31
CA ASP A 246 -4.74 -24.67 20.77
C ASP A 246 -4.82 -23.37 21.58
N VAL A 247 -4.29 -22.25 21.06
CA VAL A 247 -4.27 -20.96 21.77
C VAL A 247 -5.44 -20.06 21.39
N LEU A 248 -5.82 -19.97 20.11
CA LEU A 248 -6.84 -19.04 19.64
C LEU A 248 -8.25 -19.51 20.00
N LEU A 249 -8.55 -20.80 19.80
CA LEU A 249 -9.86 -21.39 20.11
C LEU A 249 -10.11 -21.56 21.62
N ALA A 250 -9.08 -21.37 22.44
CA ALA A 250 -9.16 -21.31 23.89
C ALA A 250 -9.56 -19.91 24.43
N GLN A 251 -9.93 -18.97 23.56
CA GLN A 251 -10.43 -17.63 23.91
C GLN A 251 -11.91 -17.48 23.56
N PRO A 252 -12.63 -16.50 24.15
CA PRO A 252 -13.89 -16.02 23.58
C PRO A 252 -13.64 -15.45 22.18
N LEU A 253 -14.28 -16.04 21.17
CA LEU A 253 -14.19 -15.65 19.75
C LEU A 253 -15.54 -15.18 19.19
N GLU A 254 -16.49 -14.85 20.07
CA GLU A 254 -17.74 -14.22 19.65
C GLU A 254 -17.43 -12.84 19.02
N ASP A 255 -18.09 -12.56 17.90
CA ASP A 255 -17.99 -11.31 17.14
C ASP A 255 -16.62 -11.00 16.50
N VAL A 256 -15.79 -12.03 16.23
CA VAL A 256 -14.56 -11.90 15.42
C VAL A 256 -14.46 -12.97 14.33
N LEU A 257 -13.61 -12.72 13.33
CA LEU A 257 -13.24 -13.68 12.30
C LEU A 257 -11.90 -14.35 12.66
N PRO A 258 -11.88 -15.61 13.13
CA PRO A 258 -10.64 -16.31 13.50
C PRO A 258 -9.95 -16.91 12.27
N VAL A 259 -8.81 -16.37 11.86
CA VAL A 259 -8.15 -16.67 10.57
C VAL A 259 -6.81 -17.39 10.76
N PHE A 260 -6.55 -18.38 9.91
CA PHE A 260 -5.21 -18.90 9.66
C PHE A 260 -4.86 -18.65 8.19
N ALA A 261 -3.98 -17.68 7.92
CA ALA A 261 -3.60 -17.26 6.58
C ALA A 261 -2.27 -17.88 6.14
N VAL A 262 -2.26 -18.45 4.94
CA VAL A 262 -1.04 -18.88 4.25
C VAL A 262 -0.55 -17.72 3.41
N ASP A 263 0.65 -17.22 3.70
CA ASP A 263 1.26 -16.10 2.98
C ASP A 263 2.14 -16.58 1.79
N SER A 264 3.05 -15.75 1.27
CA SER A 264 3.95 -16.11 0.16
C SER A 264 4.77 -17.40 0.41
N GLY A 265 5.18 -18.05 -0.68
CA GLY A 265 6.08 -19.20 -0.70
C GLY A 265 5.49 -20.52 -1.23
N TYR A 266 4.16 -20.67 -1.26
CA TYR A 266 3.50 -21.90 -1.76
C TYR A 266 3.51 -22.01 -3.29
N ALA A 267 3.58 -20.87 -3.99
CA ALA A 267 3.70 -20.75 -5.44
C ALA A 267 4.64 -19.58 -5.76
N ARG A 268 5.21 -19.56 -6.98
CA ARG A 268 5.97 -18.41 -7.48
C ARG A 268 5.01 -17.28 -7.89
N MET A 269 5.39 -16.01 -7.67
CA MET A 269 4.55 -14.89 -8.11
C MET A 269 4.31 -14.94 -9.63
N GLY A 270 3.04 -14.98 -10.01
CA GLY A 270 2.58 -15.13 -11.39
C GLY A 270 2.21 -16.56 -11.78
N ASP A 271 2.74 -17.61 -11.13
CA ASP A 271 2.48 -19.02 -11.46
C ASP A 271 1.42 -19.68 -10.54
N TRP A 272 0.48 -18.90 -10.03
CA TRP A 272 -0.45 -19.26 -8.94
C TRP A 272 -1.23 -20.57 -9.12
N LEU A 273 -1.57 -20.95 -10.36
CA LEU A 273 -2.25 -22.22 -10.67
C LEU A 273 -1.35 -23.46 -10.61
N ALA A 274 -0.06 -23.31 -10.26
CA ALA A 274 0.84 -24.43 -9.96
C ALA A 274 1.64 -24.15 -8.67
N PRO A 275 1.05 -24.42 -7.48
CA PRO A 275 1.78 -24.54 -6.24
C PRO A 275 2.93 -25.57 -6.32
N ASP A 276 3.94 -25.44 -5.46
CA ASP A 276 5.05 -26.39 -5.42
C ASP A 276 4.59 -27.75 -4.85
N GLU A 277 4.34 -28.71 -5.74
CA GLU A 277 3.92 -30.10 -5.43
C GLU A 277 4.88 -30.85 -4.49
N ARG A 278 6.12 -30.39 -4.30
CA ARG A 278 7.08 -31.00 -3.36
C ARG A 278 6.94 -30.43 -1.95
N ARG A 279 6.54 -29.17 -1.82
CA ARG A 279 6.27 -28.48 -0.54
C ARG A 279 4.83 -28.71 -0.08
N PHE A 280 3.91 -28.86 -1.03
CA PHE A 280 2.47 -29.05 -0.83
C PHE A 280 1.96 -30.31 -1.57
N PRO A 281 2.43 -31.52 -1.21
CA PRO A 281 2.10 -32.76 -1.92
C PRO A 281 0.62 -33.19 -1.84
N ARG A 282 -0.19 -32.63 -0.93
CA ARG A 282 -1.66 -32.79 -0.92
C ARG A 282 -2.40 -31.61 -1.58
N GLY A 283 -1.68 -30.58 -2.02
CA GLY A 283 -2.22 -29.36 -2.61
C GLY A 283 -2.90 -28.42 -1.59
N MET A 284 -3.04 -27.16 -1.97
CA MET A 284 -3.52 -26.09 -1.07
C MET A 284 -4.94 -26.34 -0.51
N GLY A 285 -5.82 -26.97 -1.31
CA GLY A 285 -7.16 -27.36 -0.85
C GLY A 285 -7.18 -28.36 0.32
N SER A 286 -6.13 -29.20 0.47
CA SER A 286 -5.99 -30.06 1.66
C SER A 286 -5.68 -29.24 2.90
N LEU A 287 -4.77 -28.26 2.80
CA LEU A 287 -4.42 -27.39 3.93
C LEU A 287 -5.62 -26.52 4.34
N ALA A 288 -6.32 -25.92 3.38
CA ALA A 288 -7.57 -25.19 3.64
C ALA A 288 -8.64 -26.09 4.31
N THR A 289 -8.70 -27.38 3.96
CA THR A 289 -9.57 -28.36 4.63
C THR A 289 -9.15 -28.61 6.07
N SER A 290 -7.85 -28.80 6.35
CA SER A 290 -7.33 -28.93 7.72
C SER A 290 -7.65 -27.70 8.58
N VAL A 291 -7.49 -26.49 8.03
CA VAL A 291 -7.81 -25.23 8.72
C VAL A 291 -9.31 -25.14 9.07
N ARG A 292 -10.20 -25.44 8.12
CA ARG A 292 -11.66 -25.49 8.37
C ARG A 292 -12.03 -26.56 9.40
N ALA A 293 -11.38 -27.73 9.35
CA ALA A 293 -11.60 -28.82 10.30
C ALA A 293 -11.13 -28.49 11.73
N ALA A 294 -10.16 -27.59 11.88
CA ALA A 294 -9.77 -27.02 13.17
C ALA A 294 -10.77 -25.96 13.70
N GLY A 295 -11.71 -25.48 12.89
CA GLY A 295 -12.65 -24.42 13.26
C GLY A 295 -12.14 -23.00 12.99
N LEU A 296 -11.14 -22.85 12.11
CA LEU A 296 -10.58 -21.57 11.68
C LEU A 296 -10.94 -21.27 10.21
N VAL A 297 -10.91 -19.99 9.84
CA VAL A 297 -11.11 -19.55 8.44
C VAL A 297 -9.78 -19.61 7.69
N PRO A 298 -9.68 -20.35 6.57
CA PRO A 298 -8.47 -20.39 5.75
C PRO A 298 -8.31 -19.10 4.95
N GLY A 299 -7.22 -18.38 5.21
CA GLY A 299 -6.77 -17.24 4.41
C GLY A 299 -5.68 -17.63 3.41
N LEU A 300 -5.62 -16.95 2.25
CA LEU A 300 -4.54 -17.12 1.27
C LEU A 300 -4.02 -15.77 0.76
N TRP A 301 -2.70 -15.64 0.66
CA TRP A 301 -2.04 -14.51 -0.02
C TRP A 301 -1.87 -14.76 -1.52
N LEU A 302 -2.14 -13.73 -2.32
CA LEU A 302 -1.93 -13.69 -3.76
C LEU A 302 -1.45 -12.30 -4.17
N ALA A 303 -0.57 -12.21 -5.17
CA ALA A 303 -0.20 -10.95 -5.81
C ALA A 303 -0.68 -10.97 -7.28
N PRO A 304 -1.97 -10.70 -7.55
CA PRO A 304 -2.64 -11.06 -8.82
C PRO A 304 -2.17 -10.26 -10.04
N PHE A 305 -1.58 -9.08 -9.84
CA PHE A 305 -1.19 -8.16 -10.92
C PHE A 305 0.32 -8.11 -11.19
N VAL A 306 1.07 -9.08 -10.66
CA VAL A 306 2.52 -9.19 -10.88
C VAL A 306 2.96 -10.61 -11.22
N CYS A 307 4.11 -10.72 -11.86
CA CYS A 307 4.84 -11.96 -12.05
C CYS A 307 6.34 -11.78 -11.80
N GLU A 308 7.02 -12.80 -11.27
CA GLU A 308 8.47 -12.84 -11.20
C GLU A 308 9.11 -13.07 -12.58
N ARG A 309 10.32 -12.54 -12.76
CA ARG A 309 11.16 -12.78 -13.94
C ARG A 309 11.46 -14.26 -14.21
N GLY A 310 11.42 -15.09 -13.16
CA GLY A 310 11.61 -16.55 -13.23
C GLY A 310 10.32 -17.36 -13.36
N SER A 311 9.16 -16.72 -13.53
CA SER A 311 7.87 -17.39 -13.71
C SER A 311 7.66 -17.86 -15.15
N ARG A 312 6.80 -18.88 -15.33
CA ARG A 312 6.33 -19.26 -16.67
C ARG A 312 5.48 -18.16 -17.26
N THR A 313 4.65 -17.49 -16.46
CA THR A 313 3.89 -16.30 -16.88
C THR A 313 4.78 -15.24 -17.56
N TYR A 314 5.94 -14.91 -16.99
CA TYR A 314 6.89 -13.97 -17.60
C TYR A 314 7.54 -14.52 -18.89
N ALA A 315 7.85 -15.82 -18.96
CA ALA A 315 8.58 -16.44 -20.06
C ALA A 315 7.70 -16.86 -21.26
N GLU A 316 6.51 -17.39 -20.98
CA GLU A 316 5.57 -17.98 -21.93
C GLU A 316 4.53 -16.93 -22.41
N HIS A 317 4.20 -15.93 -21.57
CA HIS A 317 3.25 -14.87 -21.88
C HIS A 317 3.86 -13.45 -21.88
N PRO A 318 4.92 -13.15 -22.68
CA PRO A 318 5.52 -11.82 -22.72
C PRO A 318 4.58 -10.71 -23.22
N GLY A 319 3.43 -11.06 -23.81
CA GLY A 319 2.35 -10.12 -24.17
C GLY A 319 1.44 -9.71 -23.02
N TRP A 320 1.55 -10.35 -21.84
CA TRP A 320 0.80 -10.00 -20.62
C TRP A 320 1.51 -8.95 -19.77
N LEU A 321 2.78 -8.66 -20.03
CA LEU A 321 3.58 -7.71 -19.27
C LEU A 321 3.19 -6.27 -19.64
N LEU A 322 2.87 -5.45 -18.64
CA LEU A 322 2.71 -4.00 -18.82
C LEU A 322 4.03 -3.41 -19.35
N ARG A 323 3.94 -2.46 -20.30
CA ARG A 323 5.12 -1.89 -20.98
C ARG A 323 5.16 -0.37 -20.90
N ASP A 324 6.38 0.16 -20.84
CA ASP A 324 6.64 1.59 -20.94
C ASP A 324 6.60 2.11 -22.39
N ALA A 325 6.82 3.41 -22.57
CA ALA A 325 6.83 4.06 -23.89
C ALA A 325 7.95 3.58 -24.83
N ASP A 326 8.99 2.94 -24.29
CA ASP A 326 10.08 2.31 -25.05
C ASP A 326 9.80 0.82 -25.34
N GLY A 327 8.64 0.32 -24.93
CA GLY A 327 8.21 -1.07 -25.06
C GLY A 327 8.83 -2.03 -24.04
N ARG A 328 9.51 -1.54 -23.01
CA ARG A 328 10.18 -2.36 -21.98
C ARG A 328 9.18 -2.81 -20.91
N PRO A 329 9.25 -4.06 -20.40
CA PRO A 329 8.40 -4.50 -19.30
C PRO A 329 8.57 -3.66 -18.03
N VAL A 330 7.46 -3.20 -17.44
CA VAL A 330 7.44 -2.37 -16.23
C VAL A 330 7.82 -3.22 -15.02
N LYS A 331 8.97 -2.90 -14.43
CA LYS A 331 9.43 -3.53 -13.19
C LYS A 331 8.74 -2.87 -11.99
N ALA A 332 8.01 -3.70 -11.23
CA ALA A 332 7.27 -3.36 -10.02
C ALA A 332 8.10 -3.55 -8.73
N GLY A 333 9.08 -4.46 -8.74
CA GLY A 333 9.93 -4.75 -7.57
C GLY A 333 11.21 -5.53 -7.92
N SER A 334 12.02 -5.87 -6.90
CA SER A 334 13.31 -6.56 -7.08
C SER A 334 13.41 -7.98 -6.49
N GLN A 335 12.38 -8.46 -5.79
CA GLN A 335 12.28 -9.84 -5.30
C GLN A 335 12.41 -10.83 -6.47
N GLY A 336 12.87 -12.06 -6.20
CA GLY A 336 13.01 -13.11 -7.22
C GLY A 336 13.94 -12.79 -8.40
N GLY A 337 14.76 -11.74 -8.31
CA GLY A 337 15.56 -11.22 -9.44
C GLY A 337 14.79 -10.28 -10.39
N GLY A 338 13.61 -9.82 -9.97
CA GLY A 338 12.76 -8.84 -10.65
C GLY A 338 11.28 -9.25 -10.64
N VAL A 339 10.43 -8.38 -10.12
CA VAL A 339 8.97 -8.49 -10.17
C VAL A 339 8.44 -7.50 -11.21
N TYR A 340 7.54 -7.94 -12.08
CA TYR A 340 7.02 -7.17 -13.21
C TYR A 340 5.51 -7.06 -13.17
N ALA A 341 4.98 -5.89 -13.54
CA ALA A 341 3.54 -5.65 -13.58
C ALA A 341 2.90 -6.33 -14.80
N LEU A 342 1.70 -6.88 -14.60
CA LEU A 342 0.84 -7.39 -15.66
C LEU A 342 -0.07 -6.27 -16.19
N ASP A 343 -0.35 -6.29 -17.49
CA ASP A 343 -1.33 -5.43 -18.14
C ASP A 343 -2.74 -5.90 -17.76
N THR A 344 -3.38 -5.21 -16.80
CA THR A 344 -4.73 -5.55 -16.33
C THR A 344 -5.83 -5.25 -17.35
N ARG A 345 -5.51 -4.59 -18.47
CA ARG A 345 -6.42 -4.29 -19.58
C ARG A 345 -6.36 -5.36 -20.67
N ASN A 346 -5.36 -6.25 -20.65
CA ASN A 346 -5.30 -7.45 -21.48
C ASN A 346 -6.33 -8.50 -21.00
N ASP A 347 -7.27 -8.89 -21.88
CA ASP A 347 -8.33 -9.86 -21.56
C ASP A 347 -7.82 -11.22 -21.07
N GLU A 348 -6.67 -11.70 -21.58
CA GLU A 348 -6.06 -12.97 -21.14
C GLU A 348 -5.56 -12.87 -19.68
N VAL A 349 -4.99 -11.73 -19.28
CA VAL A 349 -4.59 -11.45 -17.89
C VAL A 349 -5.83 -11.39 -16.99
N ARG A 350 -6.91 -10.73 -17.44
CA ARG A 350 -8.15 -10.63 -16.67
C ARG A 350 -8.78 -12.00 -16.45
N GLU A 351 -8.76 -12.88 -17.45
CA GLU A 351 -9.27 -14.25 -17.31
C GLU A 351 -8.35 -15.15 -16.47
N TYR A 352 -7.03 -14.94 -16.53
CA TYR A 352 -6.09 -15.60 -15.62
C TYR A 352 -6.35 -15.21 -14.15
N VAL A 353 -6.54 -13.91 -13.87
CA VAL A 353 -6.88 -13.41 -12.53
C VAL A 353 -8.20 -14.00 -12.03
N ARG A 354 -9.24 -14.09 -12.88
CA ARG A 354 -10.49 -14.80 -12.55
C ARG A 354 -10.25 -16.27 -12.23
N SER A 355 -9.46 -16.96 -13.04
CA SER A 355 -9.14 -18.38 -12.85
C SER A 355 -8.42 -18.62 -11.53
N VAL A 356 -7.44 -17.78 -11.18
CA VAL A 356 -6.67 -17.87 -9.93
C VAL A 356 -7.55 -17.64 -8.70
N LEU A 357 -8.37 -16.59 -8.72
CA LEU A 357 -9.23 -16.24 -7.59
C LEU A 357 -10.41 -17.22 -7.44
N GLY A 358 -10.92 -17.74 -8.55
CA GLY A 358 -11.92 -18.81 -8.58
C GLY A 358 -11.38 -20.12 -8.01
N VAL A 359 -10.21 -20.59 -8.45
CA VAL A 359 -9.57 -21.81 -7.92
C VAL A 359 -9.27 -21.67 -6.42
N ALA A 360 -8.77 -20.51 -5.98
CA ALA A 360 -8.52 -20.25 -4.57
C ALA A 360 -9.81 -20.30 -3.72
N THR A 361 -10.89 -19.66 -4.17
CA THR A 361 -12.14 -19.53 -3.37
C THR A 361 -13.09 -20.72 -3.48
N HIS A 362 -13.16 -21.38 -4.63
CA HIS A 362 -14.06 -22.50 -4.90
C HIS A 362 -13.37 -23.86 -4.73
N ASP A 363 -12.31 -24.12 -5.50
CA ASP A 363 -11.72 -25.47 -5.59
C ASP A 363 -10.84 -25.81 -4.37
N TRP A 364 -10.14 -24.82 -3.83
CA TRP A 364 -9.39 -24.96 -2.56
C TRP A 364 -10.24 -24.54 -1.35
N GLY A 365 -11.19 -23.63 -1.53
CA GLY A 365 -12.12 -23.19 -0.49
C GLY A 365 -11.50 -22.21 0.53
N TYR A 366 -10.56 -21.36 0.10
CA TYR A 366 -10.06 -20.28 0.95
C TYR A 366 -11.15 -19.23 1.18
N GLY A 367 -11.44 -18.98 2.45
CA GLY A 367 -12.56 -18.14 2.90
C GLY A 367 -12.22 -16.67 3.02
N LEU A 368 -10.93 -16.29 2.98
CA LEU A 368 -10.43 -14.93 2.92
C LEU A 368 -9.24 -14.86 1.97
N LEU A 369 -9.12 -13.78 1.20
CA LEU A 369 -7.94 -13.54 0.35
C LEU A 369 -7.23 -12.24 0.74
N LYS A 370 -5.91 -12.33 0.97
CA LYS A 370 -5.01 -11.18 1.10
C LYS A 370 -4.41 -10.91 -0.28
N LEU A 371 -4.79 -9.81 -0.91
CA LEU A 371 -4.43 -9.46 -2.28
C LEU A 371 -3.42 -8.31 -2.29
N ASP A 372 -2.20 -8.59 -2.72
CA ASP A 372 -1.02 -7.74 -2.55
C ASP A 372 -0.46 -7.22 -3.89
N TRP A 373 0.48 -6.28 -3.85
CA TRP A 373 1.10 -5.61 -5.00
C TRP A 373 0.09 -4.92 -5.94
N LEU A 374 -1.08 -4.54 -5.42
CA LEU A 374 -2.19 -4.05 -6.25
C LEU A 374 -1.84 -2.77 -7.04
N PHE A 375 -0.92 -1.95 -6.53
CA PHE A 375 -0.37 -0.76 -7.21
C PHE A 375 0.18 -1.07 -8.62
N ALA A 376 0.60 -2.31 -8.90
CA ALA A 376 1.09 -2.76 -10.20
C ALA A 376 0.11 -2.46 -11.34
N ALA A 377 -1.20 -2.59 -11.08
CA ALA A 377 -2.26 -2.34 -12.06
C ALA A 377 -2.36 -0.87 -12.53
N ALA A 378 -1.82 0.08 -11.77
CA ALA A 378 -1.92 1.52 -12.04
C ALA A 378 -0.56 2.22 -12.12
N MET A 379 0.54 1.50 -12.36
CA MET A 379 1.88 2.11 -12.43
C MET A 379 2.01 3.13 -13.57
N LEU A 380 1.36 2.90 -14.73
CA LEU A 380 1.36 3.78 -15.90
C LEU A 380 -0.08 3.93 -16.45
N PRO A 381 -0.50 5.14 -16.87
CA PRO A 381 -1.70 5.32 -17.70
C PRO A 381 -1.58 4.56 -19.04
N HIS A 382 -2.59 3.79 -19.39
CA HIS A 382 -2.69 2.99 -20.62
C HIS A 382 -4.17 2.70 -20.95
N ASP A 383 -4.46 2.14 -22.13
CA ASP A 383 -5.84 1.87 -22.63
C ASP A 383 -6.81 3.08 -22.57
N GLY A 384 -6.26 4.30 -22.66
CA GLY A 384 -7.03 5.55 -22.52
C GLY A 384 -7.46 5.90 -21.09
N MET A 385 -7.04 5.11 -20.09
CA MET A 385 -7.35 5.25 -18.67
C MET A 385 -6.17 5.84 -17.88
N ASN A 386 -6.47 6.74 -16.94
CA ASN A 386 -5.49 7.25 -15.96
C ASN A 386 -5.37 6.32 -14.74
N ARG A 387 -4.47 6.62 -13.80
CA ARG A 387 -4.16 5.69 -12.69
C ARG A 387 -5.34 5.46 -11.76
N GLY A 388 -6.18 6.47 -11.56
CA GLY A 388 -7.41 6.36 -10.79
C GLY A 388 -8.41 5.39 -11.43
N GLN A 389 -8.61 5.53 -12.74
CA GLN A 389 -9.50 4.67 -13.54
C GLN A 389 -8.98 3.23 -13.61
N LEU A 390 -7.68 3.04 -13.84
CA LEU A 390 -7.04 1.72 -13.88
C LEU A 390 -7.13 0.99 -12.54
N MET A 391 -6.94 1.70 -11.43
CA MET A 391 -7.07 1.12 -10.10
C MET A 391 -8.53 0.73 -9.81
N ALA A 392 -9.50 1.59 -10.13
CA ALA A 392 -10.91 1.25 -9.96
C ALA A 392 -11.30 -0.01 -10.76
N ASP A 393 -11.00 -0.06 -12.06
CA ASP A 393 -11.25 -1.22 -12.94
C ASP A 393 -10.55 -2.50 -12.46
N ALA A 394 -9.33 -2.38 -11.91
CA ALA A 394 -8.58 -3.51 -11.37
C ALA A 394 -9.16 -4.03 -10.04
N LEU A 395 -9.54 -3.16 -9.11
CA LEU A 395 -10.16 -3.58 -7.84
C LEU A 395 -11.58 -4.13 -8.07
N ASP A 396 -12.34 -3.56 -9.00
CA ASP A 396 -13.66 -4.06 -9.39
C ASP A 396 -13.55 -5.43 -10.10
N LEU A 397 -12.50 -5.66 -10.91
CA LEU A 397 -12.15 -6.98 -11.44
C LEU A 397 -11.93 -8.00 -10.31
N LEU A 398 -11.10 -7.68 -9.30
CA LEU A 398 -10.87 -8.58 -8.15
C LEU A 398 -12.18 -8.92 -7.44
N ARG A 399 -13.03 -7.92 -7.17
CA ARG A 399 -14.32 -8.12 -6.49
C ARG A 399 -15.29 -8.99 -7.30
N SER A 400 -15.27 -8.88 -8.64
CA SER A 400 -16.07 -9.70 -9.57
C SER A 400 -15.56 -11.12 -9.78
N ALA A 401 -14.31 -11.39 -9.41
CA ALA A 401 -13.61 -12.66 -9.62
C ALA A 401 -13.74 -13.65 -8.44
N VAL A 402 -14.43 -13.25 -7.37
CA VAL A 402 -14.68 -14.05 -6.17
C VAL A 402 -16.19 -14.05 -5.83
N PRO A 403 -16.69 -15.03 -5.07
CA PRO A 403 -18.06 -15.00 -4.56
C PRO A 403 -18.40 -13.71 -3.79
N GLU A 404 -19.68 -13.36 -3.79
CA GLU A 404 -20.18 -12.31 -2.90
C GLU A 404 -20.05 -12.77 -1.43
N GLY A 405 -19.65 -11.84 -0.55
CA GLY A 405 -19.38 -12.14 0.86
C GLY A 405 -17.99 -12.73 1.16
N THR A 406 -17.18 -13.14 0.17
CA THR A 406 -15.76 -13.47 0.42
C THR A 406 -15.01 -12.20 0.87
N PRO A 407 -14.43 -12.14 2.08
CA PRO A 407 -13.69 -10.97 2.53
C PRO A 407 -12.34 -10.86 1.83
N LEU A 408 -12.02 -9.64 1.40
CA LEU A 408 -10.74 -9.28 0.81
C LEU A 408 -9.96 -8.38 1.76
N ASP A 409 -8.68 -8.70 1.96
CA ASP A 409 -7.69 -7.83 2.58
C ASP A 409 -6.76 -7.27 1.49
N PHE A 410 -6.76 -5.96 1.28
CA PHE A 410 -5.92 -5.33 0.25
C PHE A 410 -4.58 -4.86 0.82
N CYS A 411 -3.49 -5.23 0.14
CA CYS A 411 -2.12 -4.83 0.44
C CYS A 411 -1.41 -4.32 -0.82
N GLY A 412 -0.38 -3.48 -0.64
CA GLY A 412 0.29 -2.79 -1.74
C GLY A 412 -0.69 -1.96 -2.59
N VAL A 413 -1.73 -1.38 -2.00
CA VAL A 413 -2.83 -0.72 -2.73
C VAL A 413 -2.83 0.80 -2.51
N PRO A 414 -3.13 1.63 -3.53
CA PRO A 414 -3.40 3.05 -3.33
C PRO A 414 -4.60 3.25 -2.41
N VAL A 415 -4.36 3.72 -1.18
CA VAL A 415 -5.32 3.59 -0.05
C VAL A 415 -6.65 4.29 -0.32
N VAL A 416 -6.62 5.40 -1.07
CA VAL A 416 -7.81 6.20 -1.41
C VAL A 416 -8.70 5.50 -2.44
N SER A 417 -8.15 4.62 -3.28
CA SER A 417 -8.93 3.81 -4.24
C SER A 417 -9.54 2.56 -3.61
N ALA A 418 -8.97 2.07 -2.50
CA ALA A 418 -9.44 0.89 -1.76
C ALA A 418 -10.67 1.16 -0.88
N MET A 419 -10.97 2.42 -0.55
CA MET A 419 -12.09 2.80 0.33
C MET A 419 -13.43 2.28 -0.23
N GLY A 420 -14.16 1.48 0.57
CA GLY A 420 -15.42 0.85 0.17
C GLY A 420 -15.30 -0.37 -0.76
N ARG A 421 -14.10 -0.72 -1.25
CA ARG A 421 -13.88 -1.84 -2.18
C ARG A 421 -13.47 -3.15 -1.52
N CYS A 422 -12.94 -3.10 -0.31
CA CYS A 422 -12.50 -4.25 0.49
C CYS A 422 -13.11 -4.26 1.90
N GLU A 423 -13.09 -5.44 2.50
CA GLU A 423 -13.47 -5.66 3.89
C GLU A 423 -12.35 -5.24 4.84
N TYR A 424 -11.09 -5.56 4.50
CA TYR A 424 -9.88 -5.13 5.20
C TYR A 424 -8.88 -4.45 4.25
N CYS A 425 -8.01 -3.59 4.78
CA CYS A 425 -6.89 -3.04 4.01
C CYS A 425 -5.69 -2.81 4.93
N ARG A 426 -4.51 -3.26 4.52
CA ARG A 426 -3.23 -2.86 5.12
C ARG A 426 -3.10 -1.33 5.09
N ILE A 427 -2.73 -0.74 6.22
CA ILE A 427 -2.52 0.71 6.34
C ILE A 427 -1.09 1.10 6.73
N SER A 428 -0.19 0.13 6.88
CA SER A 428 1.16 0.27 7.39
C SER A 428 2.21 -0.37 6.46
N CYS A 429 3.46 0.10 6.54
CA CYS A 429 4.60 -0.68 6.05
C CYS A 429 4.76 -1.99 6.85
N ASP A 430 5.55 -2.93 6.34
CA ASP A 430 5.82 -4.19 7.06
C ASP A 430 6.64 -3.96 8.35
N VAL A 431 6.35 -4.74 9.40
CA VAL A 431 7.05 -4.68 10.68
C VAL A 431 8.38 -5.44 10.64
N SER A 432 9.40 -4.89 11.28
CA SER A 432 10.74 -5.48 11.37
C SER A 432 10.92 -6.35 12.63
N PRO A 433 11.78 -7.38 12.61
CA PRO A 433 12.21 -8.08 13.83
C PRO A 433 12.97 -7.17 14.82
N ASP A 434 13.54 -6.05 14.36
CA ASP A 434 14.01 -4.95 15.19
C ASP A 434 13.05 -3.74 15.17
N TRP A 435 13.44 -2.61 15.74
CA TRP A 435 12.56 -1.46 15.90
C TRP A 435 12.45 -0.56 14.65
N ASP A 436 13.55 -0.34 13.92
CA ASP A 436 13.58 0.68 12.86
C ASP A 436 14.67 0.44 11.79
N GLY A 437 15.17 -0.78 11.67
CA GLY A 437 16.24 -1.16 10.75
C GLY A 437 17.60 -0.50 11.08
N LYS A 438 18.60 -0.81 10.26
CA LYS A 438 19.95 -0.25 10.35
C LYS A 438 19.99 1.18 9.79
N PRO A 439 20.99 2.02 10.13
CA PRO A 439 21.07 3.41 9.66
C PRO A 439 21.07 3.59 8.13
N LEU A 440 21.53 2.58 7.37
CA LEU A 440 21.47 2.58 5.90
C LEU A 440 20.06 2.25 5.38
N GLU A 441 19.34 1.33 6.03
CA GLU A 441 17.96 0.97 5.67
C GLU A 441 17.00 2.17 5.89
N ARG A 442 17.30 3.03 6.87
CA ARG A 442 16.63 4.32 7.09
C ARG A 442 16.93 5.39 6.02
N MET A 443 17.77 5.08 5.02
CA MET A 443 17.98 5.91 3.84
C MET A 443 17.23 5.41 2.60
N LEU A 444 16.48 4.31 2.71
CA LEU A 444 15.61 3.77 1.66
C LEU A 444 14.26 4.53 1.60
N GLY A 445 13.31 4.02 0.82
CA GLY A 445 11.98 4.60 0.64
C GLY A 445 11.14 4.71 1.91
N ARG A 446 9.99 5.37 1.79
CA ARG A 446 9.02 5.61 2.87
C ARG A 446 8.35 4.30 3.30
N GLU A 447 8.25 3.39 2.35
CA GLU A 447 7.61 2.06 2.34
C GLU A 447 8.47 0.97 3.01
N ARG A 448 9.71 1.29 3.40
CA ARG A 448 10.67 0.36 4.00
C ARG A 448 10.09 -0.39 5.21
N VAL A 449 10.50 -1.65 5.38
CA VAL A 449 10.20 -2.45 6.57
C VAL A 449 10.72 -1.72 7.83
N SER A 450 9.82 -1.40 8.77
CA SER A 450 10.14 -0.78 10.05
C SER A 450 8.94 -0.83 10.99
N THR A 451 9.13 -1.45 12.16
CA THR A 451 8.12 -1.48 13.24
C THR A 451 7.77 -0.07 13.73
N TRP A 452 8.72 0.87 13.71
CA TRP A 452 8.49 2.27 14.09
C TRP A 452 7.72 3.07 13.04
N ASN A 453 7.96 2.85 11.73
CA ASN A 453 7.10 3.42 10.68
C ASN A 453 5.68 2.84 10.81
N SER A 454 5.54 1.51 10.83
CA SER A 454 4.26 0.79 10.89
C SER A 454 3.37 1.29 12.04
N LEU A 455 3.95 1.47 13.24
CA LEU A 455 3.24 2.05 14.38
C LEU A 455 2.70 3.46 14.11
N ARG A 456 3.48 4.32 13.45
CA ARG A 456 3.08 5.71 13.16
C ARG A 456 2.05 5.80 12.03
N ASP A 457 2.08 4.85 11.11
CA ASP A 457 1.08 4.71 10.05
C ASP A 457 -0.24 4.16 10.62
N THR A 458 -0.19 3.20 11.54
CA THR A 458 -1.34 2.72 12.34
C THR A 458 -1.95 3.84 13.20
N GLU A 459 -1.11 4.65 13.87
CA GLU A 459 -1.56 5.85 14.59
C GLU A 459 -2.22 6.87 13.63
N GLY A 460 -1.57 7.17 12.50
CA GLY A 460 -1.98 8.23 11.58
C GLY A 460 -3.13 7.90 10.61
N ARG A 461 -3.37 6.63 10.28
CA ARG A 461 -4.51 6.16 9.47
C ARG A 461 -5.65 5.58 10.32
N SER A 462 -5.60 5.72 11.64
CA SER A 462 -6.60 5.19 12.58
C SER A 462 -8.04 5.69 12.35
N HIS A 463 -8.23 6.85 11.72
CA HIS A 463 -9.54 7.39 11.34
C HIS A 463 -10.18 6.72 10.10
N LEU A 464 -9.43 5.89 9.36
CA LEU A 464 -9.98 5.06 8.28
C LEU A 464 -10.78 3.86 8.82
N ASN A 465 -10.43 3.38 10.02
CA ASN A 465 -10.92 2.12 10.55
C ASN A 465 -12.41 2.19 10.91
N GLY A 466 -13.22 1.36 10.26
CA GLY A 466 -14.67 1.34 10.41
C GLY A 466 -15.41 2.37 9.56
N VAL A 467 -14.69 3.18 8.76
CA VAL A 467 -15.28 4.18 7.85
C VAL A 467 -15.02 3.81 6.39
N ALA A 468 -13.76 3.52 6.04
CA ALA A 468 -13.37 3.13 4.68
C ALA A 468 -13.37 1.60 4.47
N PHE A 469 -12.87 0.89 5.48
CA PHE A 469 -12.69 -0.57 5.57
C PHE A 469 -12.33 -0.88 7.05
N LEU A 470 -12.00 -2.12 7.38
CA LEU A 470 -11.32 -2.45 8.63
C LEU A 470 -9.79 -2.37 8.43
N ASN A 471 -9.09 -1.60 9.26
CA ASN A 471 -7.64 -1.39 9.10
C ASN A 471 -6.85 -2.67 9.46
N ASP A 472 -5.99 -3.18 8.58
CA ASP A 472 -4.93 -4.11 9.00
C ASP A 472 -3.64 -3.33 9.35
N PRO A 473 -3.22 -3.31 10.63
CA PRO A 473 -1.95 -2.71 11.04
C PRO A 473 -0.72 -3.57 10.71
N GLY A 474 -0.92 -4.78 10.18
CA GLY A 474 0.13 -5.80 10.09
C GLY A 474 0.17 -6.67 11.35
N VAL A 475 1.34 -7.25 11.65
CA VAL A 475 1.45 -8.21 12.76
C VAL A 475 2.08 -7.63 14.03
N TYR A 476 1.57 -8.07 15.18
CA TYR A 476 2.29 -7.97 16.45
C TYR A 476 3.14 -9.22 16.70
N TYR A 477 4.16 -9.07 17.53
CA TYR A 477 4.97 -10.17 18.06
C TYR A 477 4.76 -10.35 19.57
N LEU A 478 4.79 -11.60 20.05
CA LEU A 478 4.98 -11.98 21.46
C LEU A 478 6.23 -12.86 21.66
N ARG A 479 6.72 -13.52 20.60
CA ARG A 479 7.92 -14.37 20.51
C ARG A 479 9.21 -13.64 20.92
N ARG A 480 10.20 -14.35 21.49
CA ARG A 480 11.36 -13.72 22.18
C ARG A 480 12.65 -13.71 21.34
N ASP A 481 12.62 -14.36 20.19
CA ASP A 481 13.61 -14.45 19.11
C ASP A 481 13.65 -13.20 18.20
N VAL A 482 13.28 -12.03 18.73
CA VAL A 482 13.25 -10.74 17.99
C VAL A 482 13.90 -9.63 18.82
N ALA A 483 14.50 -8.65 18.14
CA ALA A 483 15.27 -7.58 18.76
C ALA A 483 14.41 -6.45 19.38
N ILE A 484 13.10 -6.39 19.10
CA ILE A 484 12.21 -5.43 19.77
C ILE A 484 12.05 -5.73 21.27
N THR A 485 12.16 -4.67 22.09
CA THR A 485 12.06 -4.75 23.55
C THR A 485 10.64 -5.09 24.01
N ASN A 486 10.48 -5.48 25.28
CA ASN A 486 9.16 -5.70 25.87
C ASN A 486 8.25 -4.47 25.79
N SER A 487 8.77 -3.24 25.96
CA SER A 487 7.96 -2.02 25.90
C SER A 487 7.57 -1.64 24.47
N GLN A 488 8.48 -1.78 23.51
CA GLN A 488 8.21 -1.62 22.08
C GLN A 488 7.12 -2.58 21.59
N ARG A 489 7.20 -3.82 22.05
CA ARG A 489 6.28 -4.91 21.75
C ARG A 489 4.89 -4.70 22.36
N THR A 490 4.82 -4.24 23.61
CA THR A 490 3.54 -3.81 24.21
C THR A 490 2.95 -2.63 23.43
N ARG A 491 3.76 -1.64 23.01
CA ARG A 491 3.25 -0.52 22.20
C ARG A 491 2.66 -0.99 20.86
N LEU A 492 3.33 -1.91 20.16
CA LEU A 492 2.82 -2.53 18.93
C LEU A 492 1.46 -3.21 19.18
N LEU A 493 1.42 -4.23 20.04
CA LEU A 493 0.19 -4.96 20.35
C LEU A 493 -0.95 -4.05 20.86
N SER A 494 -0.64 -3.01 21.65
CA SER A 494 -1.65 -2.06 22.12
C SER A 494 -2.13 -1.13 21.01
N ALA A 495 -1.29 -0.68 20.09
CA ALA A 495 -1.73 0.12 18.95
C ALA A 495 -2.66 -0.71 18.04
N ASP A 496 -2.27 -1.94 17.72
CA ASP A 496 -3.06 -2.85 16.88
C ASP A 496 -4.43 -3.15 17.54
N ALA A 497 -4.41 -3.52 18.83
CA ALA A 497 -5.63 -3.82 19.59
C ALA A 497 -6.55 -2.61 19.82
N LEU A 498 -6.04 -1.36 19.77
CA LEU A 498 -6.84 -0.14 19.97
C LEU A 498 -7.25 0.56 18.66
N LEU A 499 -6.48 0.42 17.58
CA LEU A 499 -6.63 1.20 16.36
C LEU A 499 -6.93 0.34 15.11
N GLY A 500 -6.47 -0.91 15.06
CA GLY A 500 -6.70 -1.83 13.95
C GLY A 500 -8.12 -2.40 13.89
N GLY A 501 -8.58 -2.78 12.72
CA GLY A 501 -9.73 -3.67 12.49
C GLY A 501 -9.32 -5.15 12.36
N ALA A 502 -8.01 -5.42 12.24
CA ALA A 502 -7.39 -6.74 12.39
C ALA A 502 -6.42 -6.78 13.59
N LEU A 503 -6.19 -7.98 14.14
CA LEU A 503 -5.27 -8.27 15.24
C LEU A 503 -4.53 -9.60 14.93
N VAL A 504 -3.44 -9.51 14.17
CA VAL A 504 -2.76 -10.68 13.57
C VAL A 504 -1.36 -10.87 14.15
N THR A 505 -0.90 -12.12 14.26
CA THR A 505 0.51 -12.44 14.56
C THR A 505 1.12 -13.34 13.48
N SER A 506 2.44 -13.54 13.55
CA SER A 506 3.17 -14.57 12.80
C SER A 506 3.96 -15.49 13.72
N ASP A 507 3.72 -15.39 15.03
CA ASP A 507 4.41 -16.20 16.02
C ASP A 507 4.00 -17.67 15.97
N ASP A 508 4.93 -18.54 16.33
CA ASP A 508 4.63 -19.87 16.87
C ASP A 508 3.86 -19.70 18.20
N MET A 509 2.53 -19.74 18.11
CA MET A 509 1.63 -19.64 19.25
C MET A 509 1.73 -20.86 20.17
N GLY A 510 2.09 -22.05 19.63
CA GLY A 510 2.30 -23.26 20.42
C GLY A 510 3.50 -23.17 21.38
N ALA A 511 4.48 -22.34 21.06
CA ALA A 511 5.62 -22.02 21.91
C ALA A 511 5.37 -20.89 22.95
N TRP A 512 4.16 -20.33 23.03
CA TRP A 512 3.86 -19.26 23.99
C TRP A 512 3.75 -19.75 25.43
N ASP A 513 4.41 -19.06 26.36
CA ASP A 513 4.20 -19.31 27.80
C ASP A 513 2.88 -18.71 28.32
N GLN A 514 2.48 -19.13 29.52
CA GLN A 514 1.24 -18.67 30.16
C GLN A 514 1.14 -17.13 30.27
N ARG A 515 2.29 -16.41 30.32
CA ARG A 515 2.31 -14.95 30.36
C ARG A 515 2.05 -14.37 28.97
N GLN A 516 2.61 -14.95 27.91
CA GLN A 516 2.29 -14.57 26.52
C GLN A 516 0.79 -14.78 26.22
N CYS A 517 0.24 -15.96 26.53
CA CYS A 517 -1.19 -16.23 26.31
C CYS A 517 -2.11 -15.30 27.15
N SER A 518 -1.68 -14.88 28.34
CA SER A 518 -2.42 -13.90 29.15
C SER A 518 -2.33 -12.47 28.59
N ILE A 519 -1.19 -12.08 28.02
CA ILE A 519 -1.04 -10.79 27.34
C ILE A 519 -1.92 -10.76 26.08
N PHE A 520 -1.91 -11.83 25.28
CA PHE A 520 -2.78 -11.98 24.12
C PHE A 520 -4.26 -11.86 24.49
N ARG A 521 -4.73 -12.62 25.50
CA ARG A 521 -6.12 -12.54 25.96
C ARG A 521 -6.53 -11.11 26.32
N ASN A 522 -5.73 -10.40 27.12
CA ASN A 522 -6.07 -9.04 27.53
C ASN A 522 -6.17 -8.09 26.32
N ALA A 523 -5.30 -8.26 25.32
CA ALA A 523 -5.35 -7.46 24.08
C ALA A 523 -6.57 -7.83 23.21
N LEU A 524 -6.92 -9.11 23.11
CA LEU A 524 -8.11 -9.60 22.41
C LEU A 524 -9.39 -9.09 23.08
N GLU A 525 -9.52 -9.21 24.40
CA GLU A 525 -10.67 -8.66 25.16
C GLU A 525 -10.82 -7.14 24.93
N THR A 526 -9.70 -6.40 24.92
CA THR A 526 -9.67 -4.96 24.61
C THR A 526 -10.15 -4.67 23.18
N PHE A 527 -9.66 -5.43 22.20
CA PHE A 527 -9.98 -5.30 20.78
C PHE A 527 -11.46 -5.61 20.49
N VAL A 528 -11.98 -6.72 21.02
CA VAL A 528 -13.39 -7.12 20.87
C VAL A 528 -14.32 -6.10 21.51
N GLN A 529 -14.04 -5.69 22.76
CA GLN A 529 -14.88 -4.71 23.46
C GLN A 529 -14.94 -3.37 22.71
N ARG A 530 -13.79 -2.85 22.27
CA ARG A 530 -13.71 -1.59 21.51
C ARG A 530 -14.41 -1.68 20.16
N ASN A 531 -14.39 -2.85 19.49
CA ASN A 531 -15.10 -3.02 18.22
C ASN A 531 -16.62 -3.16 18.40
N ARG A 532 -17.09 -3.81 19.47
CA ARG A 532 -18.50 -3.81 19.89
C ARG A 532 -19.00 -2.39 20.19
N GLU A 533 -18.24 -1.62 20.96
CA GLU A 533 -18.57 -0.22 21.31
C GLU A 533 -18.62 0.71 20.08
N ARG A 534 -17.94 0.35 18.99
CA ARG A 534 -18.00 1.06 17.69
C ARG A 534 -19.04 0.51 16.71
N GLY A 535 -19.80 -0.53 17.07
CA GLY A 535 -20.76 -1.20 16.17
C GLY A 535 -20.10 -1.98 15.03
N LEU A 536 -18.78 -2.21 15.07
CA LEU A 536 -18.02 -2.88 13.99
C LEU A 536 -18.19 -4.40 13.98
N THR A 537 -18.91 -4.94 14.95
CA THR A 537 -19.28 -6.35 15.09
C THR A 537 -20.63 -6.71 14.46
N GLU A 538 -21.44 -5.73 14.08
CA GLU A 538 -22.74 -5.98 13.45
C GLU A 538 -22.54 -6.23 11.93
N VAL A 539 -22.83 -7.46 11.49
CA VAL A 539 -22.79 -7.85 10.07
C VAL A 539 -24.20 -8.20 9.60
N THR A 540 -24.93 -7.18 9.14
CA THR A 540 -26.19 -7.35 8.40
C THR A 540 -25.87 -7.65 6.94
N VAL A 541 -26.06 -8.91 6.53
CA VAL A 541 -25.97 -9.33 5.12
C VAL A 541 -27.28 -8.99 4.40
N PRO A 542 -27.28 -8.17 3.33
CA PRO A 542 -28.49 -7.93 2.55
C PRO A 542 -28.95 -9.22 1.86
N GLY A 543 -30.19 -9.65 2.10
CA GLY A 543 -30.82 -10.78 1.38
C GLY A 543 -31.05 -12.07 2.17
N SER A 544 -30.52 -12.21 3.40
CA SER A 544 -30.74 -13.41 4.22
C SER A 544 -32.11 -13.43 4.93
N GLU A 545 -33.21 -13.52 4.16
CA GLU A 545 -34.55 -13.91 4.68
C GLU A 545 -34.82 -15.43 4.60
N GLU A 546 -33.87 -16.22 4.10
CA GLU A 546 -33.80 -17.65 4.43
C GLU A 546 -32.94 -17.84 5.69
N GLU A 547 -33.47 -18.52 6.71
CA GLU A 547 -32.70 -18.90 7.90
C GLU A 547 -31.53 -19.80 7.47
N PRO A 548 -30.30 -19.59 7.97
CA PRO A 548 -29.22 -20.53 7.73
C PRO A 548 -29.60 -21.87 8.37
N ALA A 549 -29.85 -22.88 7.53
CA ALA A 549 -30.20 -24.22 7.99
C ALA A 549 -29.14 -24.69 8.99
N PRO A 550 -29.53 -25.10 10.22
CA PRO A 550 -28.59 -25.26 11.32
C PRO A 550 -27.53 -26.28 10.96
N LEU A 551 -26.26 -25.88 11.09
CA LEU A 551 -25.10 -26.63 10.61
C LEU A 551 -25.07 -28.03 11.24
N ALA A 552 -25.54 -29.01 10.48
CA ALA A 552 -25.74 -30.36 10.99
C ALA A 552 -24.37 -31.02 11.21
N LEU A 553 -23.97 -31.13 12.47
CA LEU A 553 -22.81 -31.93 12.89
C LEU A 553 -22.99 -33.38 12.44
N LEU A 554 -22.41 -33.73 11.30
CA LEU A 554 -22.26 -35.09 10.84
C LEU A 554 -21.29 -35.81 11.77
N ALA A 555 -21.83 -36.40 12.84
CA ALA A 555 -21.10 -37.35 13.66
C ALA A 555 -20.61 -38.52 12.78
N PRO A 556 -19.38 -39.02 12.97
CA PRO A 556 -18.87 -40.13 12.18
C PRO A 556 -19.68 -41.39 12.47
N GLU A 557 -20.36 -41.93 11.45
CA GLU A 557 -20.94 -43.26 11.54
C GLU A 557 -19.82 -44.30 11.69
N ALA A 558 -20.05 -45.27 12.58
CA ALA A 558 -19.02 -46.23 12.95
C ALA A 558 -18.76 -47.22 11.80
N VAL A 559 -17.48 -47.51 11.56
CA VAL A 559 -17.07 -48.66 10.73
C VAL A 559 -17.39 -49.94 11.53
N ASP A 560 -18.41 -50.67 11.09
CA ASP A 560 -18.77 -51.97 11.68
C ASP A 560 -18.18 -53.13 10.85
N GLU A 561 -17.77 -54.21 11.50
CA GLU A 561 -16.91 -55.24 10.90
C GLU A 561 -17.68 -56.28 10.08
N ALA A 562 -17.17 -56.61 8.89
CA ALA A 562 -17.81 -57.54 7.95
C ALA A 562 -17.03 -58.85 7.75
N GLU A 563 -17.16 -59.79 8.69
CA GLU A 563 -16.93 -61.23 8.43
C GLU A 563 -18.25 -61.93 8.06
N GLY A 564 -18.28 -62.74 6.99
CA GLY A 564 -19.50 -63.52 6.65
C GLY A 564 -19.58 -64.09 5.23
N ASP A 565 -18.82 -65.15 4.94
CA ASP A 565 -18.96 -65.97 3.73
C ASP A 565 -20.27 -66.81 3.73
N GLN A 566 -20.99 -66.85 2.58
CA GLN A 566 -21.50 -68.06 1.87
C GLN A 566 -22.72 -67.80 0.96
N GLY A 567 -22.73 -68.42 -0.25
CA GLY A 567 -23.98 -68.88 -0.89
C GLY A 567 -24.32 -68.43 -2.33
N GLU A 568 -23.79 -69.13 -3.33
CA GLU A 568 -24.25 -69.15 -4.75
C GLU A 568 -25.70 -69.69 -4.96
N PRO A 569 -26.29 -69.71 -6.19
CA PRO A 569 -26.37 -68.67 -7.25
C PRO A 569 -27.77 -68.66 -7.97
N GLY A 570 -27.95 -67.90 -9.07
CA GLY A 570 -29.04 -68.20 -10.04
C GLY A 570 -29.24 -67.25 -11.24
N ALA A 571 -29.06 -67.78 -12.47
CA ALA A 571 -29.53 -67.33 -13.81
C ALA A 571 -29.31 -65.83 -14.23
N ALA A 572 -28.55 -65.51 -15.29
CA ALA A 572 -28.84 -65.66 -16.74
C ALA A 572 -29.99 -64.73 -17.24
N GLU A 573 -29.97 -64.10 -18.43
CA GLU A 573 -29.28 -64.40 -19.71
C GLU A 573 -28.74 -63.14 -20.46
N ASP A 574 -27.81 -63.36 -21.40
CA ASP A 574 -27.54 -62.67 -22.68
C ASP A 574 -27.20 -61.16 -22.85
N ALA A 575 -26.46 -60.92 -23.94
CA ALA A 575 -25.94 -59.64 -24.48
C ALA A 575 -26.42 -59.49 -25.98
N PRO A 576 -25.95 -58.58 -26.88
CA PRO A 576 -24.80 -57.68 -26.83
C PRO A 576 -25.03 -56.23 -27.35
N ALA A 577 -23.92 -55.52 -27.61
CA ALA A 577 -23.82 -54.09 -27.95
C ALA A 577 -24.25 -53.67 -29.38
N ALA A 578 -24.38 -52.35 -29.57
CA ALA A 578 -24.28 -51.66 -30.86
C ALA A 578 -23.73 -50.24 -30.68
N GLU A 579 -22.90 -49.77 -31.63
CA GLU A 579 -22.33 -48.42 -31.69
C GLU A 579 -23.24 -47.47 -32.50
N ALA A 580 -23.21 -46.16 -32.19
CA ALA A 580 -23.66 -45.11 -33.11
C ALA A 580 -23.07 -43.73 -32.75
N GLU A 581 -22.39 -43.08 -33.70
CA GLU A 581 -21.95 -41.68 -33.61
C GLU A 581 -23.14 -40.72 -33.80
N ARG A 582 -23.11 -39.53 -33.16
CA ARG A 582 -23.51 -38.23 -33.76
C ARG A 582 -23.44 -37.03 -32.80
N GLU A 583 -22.64 -36.06 -33.19
CA GLU A 583 -22.91 -34.62 -33.02
C GLU A 583 -23.59 -34.08 -34.32
N PRO A 584 -23.98 -32.79 -34.46
CA PRO A 584 -23.78 -31.66 -33.56
C PRO A 584 -25.03 -30.77 -33.31
N GLU A 585 -24.77 -29.61 -32.68
CA GLU A 585 -25.54 -28.35 -32.71
C GLU A 585 -26.98 -28.31 -32.15
N ASN A 586 -27.18 -27.40 -31.19
CA ASN A 586 -28.39 -26.57 -31.20
C ASN A 586 -28.14 -25.19 -30.57
N VAL A 587 -28.65 -24.13 -31.21
CA VAL A 587 -28.47 -22.73 -30.79
C VAL A 587 -29.67 -22.28 -29.96
N MET A 588 -29.45 -21.74 -28.76
CA MET A 588 -30.51 -21.03 -28.03
C MET A 588 -30.60 -19.57 -28.47
N GLN A 589 -31.82 -19.13 -28.79
CA GLN A 589 -32.12 -17.76 -29.18
C GLN A 589 -32.63 -16.92 -28.00
N LEU A 590 -32.25 -15.65 -27.98
CA LEU A 590 -32.80 -14.63 -27.09
C LEU A 590 -34.30 -14.44 -27.31
N ALA A 591 -35.07 -14.41 -26.21
CA ALA A 591 -36.45 -13.92 -26.20
C ALA A 591 -36.49 -12.58 -25.43
N LYS A 592 -37.09 -11.56 -26.04
CA LYS A 592 -37.35 -10.26 -25.39
C LYS A 592 -38.71 -10.25 -24.73
N SER A 593 -38.83 -9.57 -23.60
CA SER A 593 -40.09 -9.06 -23.05
C SER A 593 -39.90 -7.63 -22.56
N GLU A 594 -40.57 -6.68 -23.21
CA GLU A 594 -40.61 -5.27 -22.78
C GLU A 594 -41.84 -5.07 -21.89
N GLU A 595 -41.64 -4.69 -20.62
CA GLU A 595 -42.69 -4.01 -19.83
C GLU A 595 -42.11 -2.78 -19.14
N THR A 596 -42.49 -1.61 -19.64
CA THR A 596 -42.15 -0.32 -19.04
C THR A 596 -43.06 -0.03 -17.85
N GLN A 597 -42.49 0.15 -16.66
CA GLN A 597 -43.21 0.69 -15.50
C GLN A 597 -42.57 2.01 -15.05
N VAL A 598 -43.32 3.10 -15.16
CA VAL A 598 -42.90 4.43 -14.67
C VAL A 598 -43.11 4.47 -13.16
N TRP A 599 -42.07 4.86 -12.43
CA TRP A 599 -42.14 5.14 -10.99
C TRP A 599 -42.24 6.65 -10.73
N ASP A 600 -42.82 7.02 -9.59
CA ASP A 600 -43.22 8.38 -9.22
C ASP A 600 -42.36 8.87 -8.04
N ASP A 601 -41.50 9.86 -8.28
CA ASP A 601 -40.57 10.44 -7.28
C ASP A 601 -41.31 11.34 -6.26
N SER A 602 -42.08 10.74 -5.36
CA SER A 602 -42.87 11.50 -4.38
C SER A 602 -43.02 10.87 -2.98
N ASN A 603 -41.99 10.20 -2.43
CA ASN A 603 -41.91 9.92 -0.98
C ASN A 603 -40.47 9.74 -0.43
N VAL A 604 -39.71 10.84 -0.35
CA VAL A 604 -38.46 10.86 0.44
C VAL A 604 -38.78 11.10 1.92
N THR A 605 -38.99 10.03 2.69
CA THR A 605 -38.95 10.10 4.15
C THR A 605 -37.50 10.11 4.62
N SER A 606 -37.09 11.16 5.33
CA SER A 606 -35.72 11.38 5.80
C SER A 606 -35.21 10.24 6.70
N VAL A 607 -34.22 9.50 6.22
CA VAL A 607 -33.32 8.74 7.10
C VAL A 607 -32.50 9.74 7.90
N VAL A 608 -32.62 9.71 9.23
CA VAL A 608 -31.81 10.54 10.12
C VAL A 608 -30.47 9.82 10.32
N PRO A 609 -29.32 10.45 10.01
CA PRO A 609 -28.03 9.84 10.30
C PRO A 609 -27.89 9.57 11.81
N VAL A 610 -27.60 8.32 12.18
CA VAL A 610 -27.18 7.99 13.54
C VAL A 610 -25.79 8.60 13.74
N PRO A 611 -25.55 9.40 14.79
CA PRO A 611 -24.21 9.93 15.05
C PRO A 611 -23.22 8.78 15.27
N GLY A 612 -22.12 8.78 14.51
CA GLY A 612 -21.02 7.85 14.77
C GLY A 612 -20.42 8.09 16.17
N PRO A 613 -19.87 7.05 16.82
CA PRO A 613 -19.27 7.17 18.15
C PRO A 613 -18.08 8.14 18.13
N ASP A 614 -17.87 8.88 19.21
CA ASP A 614 -16.88 9.96 19.30
C ASP A 614 -15.43 9.43 19.10
N VAL A 615 -14.82 9.78 17.96
CA VAL A 615 -13.41 9.49 17.63
C VAL A 615 -12.53 10.73 17.87
N THR A 616 -12.99 11.72 18.64
CA THR A 616 -12.13 12.86 19.00
C THR A 616 -11.06 12.40 19.98
N VAL A 617 -9.82 12.37 19.49
CA VAL A 617 -8.62 11.90 20.18
C VAL A 617 -8.55 10.36 20.25
N VAL A 618 -7.66 9.77 19.43
CA VAL A 618 -6.99 8.49 19.75
C VAL A 618 -6.50 8.60 21.19
N ASP A 619 -7.10 7.82 22.08
CA ASP A 619 -7.24 8.16 23.50
C ASP A 619 -5.89 8.51 24.14
N ARG A 620 -5.57 9.81 24.18
CA ARG A 620 -4.26 10.32 24.60
C ARG A 620 -4.04 10.12 26.09
N PRO A 621 -5.07 10.18 26.96
CA PRO A 621 -5.03 9.55 28.29
C PRO A 621 -4.61 8.08 28.29
N LEU A 622 -5.15 7.22 27.41
CA LEU A 622 -4.79 5.80 27.36
C LEU A 622 -3.38 5.56 26.81
N MET A 623 -2.98 6.24 25.74
CA MET A 623 -1.61 6.17 25.21
C MET A 623 -0.59 6.73 26.21
N ALA A 624 -0.90 7.85 26.89
CA ALA A 624 -0.07 8.36 27.98
C ALA A 624 -0.07 7.42 29.21
N ALA A 625 -1.14 6.66 29.46
CA ALA A 625 -1.17 5.63 30.49
C ALA A 625 -0.32 4.40 30.11
N ILE A 626 -0.29 4.01 28.83
CA ILE A 626 0.61 2.97 28.29
C ILE A 626 2.08 3.43 28.39
N GLU A 627 2.38 4.69 28.04
CA GLU A 627 3.71 5.28 28.19
C GLU A 627 4.12 5.41 29.68
N ALA A 628 3.20 5.80 30.57
CA ALA A 628 3.43 5.89 32.01
C ALA A 628 3.55 4.50 32.70
N ALA A 629 2.90 3.47 32.17
CA ALA A 629 3.02 2.09 32.65
C ALA A 629 4.34 1.42 32.23
N GLY A 630 5.11 2.01 31.30
CA GLY A 630 6.35 1.46 30.75
C GLY A 630 7.63 1.76 31.54
N ILE A 631 7.55 2.25 32.78
CA ILE A 631 8.71 2.81 33.50
C ILE A 631 9.42 1.78 34.41
N GLU A 632 10.60 1.33 33.98
CA GLU A 632 11.79 1.36 34.84
C GLU A 632 12.96 1.96 34.04
N VAL A 633 13.52 3.07 34.53
CA VAL A 633 14.74 3.68 33.96
C VAL A 633 15.93 3.31 34.86
N PRO A 634 16.91 2.52 34.38
CA PRO A 634 18.12 2.23 35.15
C PRO A 634 18.93 3.50 35.42
N LYS A 635 19.16 3.82 36.70
CA LYS A 635 20.01 4.95 37.12
C LYS A 635 21.50 4.59 37.03
N GLU A 636 22.09 4.54 35.84
CA GLU A 636 23.56 4.43 35.73
C GLU A 636 24.15 4.97 34.41
N ALA A 637 24.08 6.29 34.22
CA ALA A 637 24.84 7.02 33.18
C ALA A 637 24.99 8.52 33.51
N ALA A 638 25.39 8.86 34.75
CA ALA A 638 25.58 10.25 35.18
C ALA A 638 26.97 10.42 35.80
N LYS A 639 27.97 10.66 34.95
CA LYS A 639 29.31 11.09 35.36
C LYS A 639 29.93 12.05 34.34
N ASP A 640 30.72 12.94 34.92
CA ASP A 640 31.76 13.78 34.34
C ASP A 640 31.30 15.00 33.49
N GLU A 641 31.50 16.17 34.11
CA GLU A 641 31.63 17.54 33.57
C GLU A 641 30.35 18.26 33.07
N ALA A 642 30.15 19.57 33.30
CA ALA A 642 31.04 20.60 33.84
C ALA A 642 30.41 21.44 35.00
N GLU A 643 31.20 22.35 35.59
CA GLU A 643 30.93 23.04 36.87
C GLU A 643 29.93 24.22 36.79
N GLU A 644 29.13 24.39 37.85
CA GLU A 644 28.52 25.69 38.19
C GLU A 644 29.54 26.66 38.82
N PRO A 645 29.20 27.95 38.91
CA PRO A 645 29.43 28.64 40.18
C PRO A 645 28.19 29.36 40.75
N GLY A 646 27.55 28.74 41.74
CA GLY A 646 27.38 29.40 43.04
C GLY A 646 26.23 30.41 43.20
N GLU A 647 25.01 29.88 43.33
CA GLU A 647 24.05 30.17 44.42
C GLU A 647 24.39 31.37 45.36
N LYS A 648 23.49 32.38 45.44
CA LYS A 648 22.72 32.66 46.69
C LYS A 648 21.65 33.78 46.65
N ASP A 649 20.52 33.42 47.27
CA ASP A 649 19.60 34.19 48.11
C ASP A 649 19.10 35.58 47.67
N ALA A 650 17.77 35.69 47.55
CA ALA A 650 17.03 36.95 47.54
C ALA A 650 16.91 37.55 48.98
N PRO A 651 16.51 38.82 49.17
CA PRO A 651 15.08 39.15 49.08
C PRO A 651 14.74 40.58 48.57
N GLU A 652 13.43 40.80 48.37
CA GLU A 652 12.65 42.06 48.56
C GLU A 652 13.21 43.42 48.07
N ALA A 653 12.48 44.07 47.14
CA ALA A 653 11.77 45.34 47.43
C ALA A 653 10.92 45.86 46.25
N GLU A 654 9.92 46.68 46.57
CA GLU A 654 9.11 47.48 45.64
C GLU A 654 9.92 48.66 45.05
N GLY A 655 9.60 49.11 43.83
CA GLY A 655 10.28 50.27 43.21
C GLY A 655 9.63 50.72 41.90
N ASP A 656 8.81 51.77 41.96
CA ASP A 656 7.97 52.25 40.86
C ASP A 656 8.65 53.36 40.01
N ALA A 657 8.11 53.59 38.81
CA ALA A 657 8.15 54.81 37.99
C ALA A 657 9.43 55.28 37.24
N LYS A 658 9.26 55.41 35.91
CA LYS A 658 9.54 56.61 35.06
C LYS A 658 11.01 57.03 34.80
N SER A 659 11.36 57.67 33.67
CA SER A 659 10.61 58.14 32.47
C SER A 659 11.56 58.34 31.27
N GLU A 660 10.99 58.68 30.11
CA GLU A 660 11.40 59.71 29.09
C GLU A 660 12.86 60.24 29.16
N GLU A 661 13.60 60.47 28.05
CA GLU A 661 13.18 61.14 26.80
C GLU A 661 13.84 60.62 25.48
N GLU A 662 13.25 61.08 24.38
CA GLU A 662 13.61 61.02 22.94
C GLU A 662 14.68 62.09 22.52
N PRO A 663 14.98 62.40 21.22
CA PRO A 663 15.12 61.59 19.98
C PRO A 663 16.35 62.04 19.11
N ALA A 664 16.27 61.79 17.78
CA ALA A 664 16.83 62.59 16.66
C ALA A 664 18.34 62.45 16.31
N GLU A 665 18.79 62.58 15.04
CA GLU A 665 18.12 62.67 13.72
C GLU A 665 19.13 62.33 12.59
N ASP A 666 18.61 62.06 11.36
CA ASP A 666 19.26 62.21 10.03
C ASP A 666 20.59 61.49 9.67
N ALA A 667 20.94 61.26 8.39
CA ALA A 667 20.18 61.04 7.14
C ALA A 667 21.16 60.70 5.98
N ASN A 668 20.68 60.01 4.93
CA ASN A 668 21.25 60.00 3.56
C ASN A 668 22.67 59.39 3.36
N ALA A 669 23.14 59.03 2.15
CA ALA A 669 22.51 58.83 0.82
C ALA A 669 23.49 58.14 -0.16
N GLN A 670 22.96 57.38 -1.14
CA GLN A 670 23.61 56.88 -2.38
C GLN A 670 24.93 56.06 -2.26
N GLY A 671 25.36 55.27 -3.26
CA GLY A 671 24.77 54.99 -4.58
C GLY A 671 25.60 53.95 -5.37
N ASP A 672 25.10 53.55 -6.54
CA ASP A 672 25.54 52.40 -7.35
C ASP A 672 26.88 52.58 -8.10
N ALA A 673 27.52 51.46 -8.51
CA ALA A 673 27.95 51.19 -9.91
C ALA A 673 28.81 49.89 -10.08
N ASP A 674 28.20 48.88 -10.73
CA ASP A 674 28.66 48.06 -11.89
C ASP A 674 30.11 47.56 -12.16
N GLU A 675 30.11 46.41 -12.85
CA GLU A 675 31.05 45.85 -13.85
C GLU A 675 32.34 45.08 -13.46
N ALA A 676 32.78 44.24 -14.41
CA ALA A 676 33.73 43.12 -14.29
C ALA A 676 35.02 43.39 -15.15
N PRO A 677 35.85 42.44 -15.70
CA PRO A 677 35.76 40.97 -15.82
C PRO A 677 37.09 40.18 -15.56
N ASP A 678 37.05 38.88 -15.91
CA ASP A 678 38.10 37.86 -16.13
C ASP A 678 39.60 38.28 -16.32
N LYS A 679 40.55 37.44 -15.88
CA LYS A 679 41.25 36.43 -16.74
C LYS A 679 42.42 35.64 -16.14
N ASP A 680 42.48 34.36 -16.53
CA ASP A 680 43.58 33.49 -17.00
C ASP A 680 45.06 33.67 -16.53
N GLY A 681 45.74 32.53 -16.24
CA GLY A 681 47.21 32.34 -16.25
C GLY A 681 47.81 32.06 -14.85
N ALA A 682 48.50 30.95 -14.50
CA ALA A 682 49.30 29.89 -15.16
C ALA A 682 50.83 30.01 -14.92
N ASP A 683 51.48 28.85 -14.76
CA ASP A 683 52.93 28.56 -14.61
C ASP A 683 53.58 29.12 -13.28
N ASP A 684 54.70 28.63 -12.73
CA ASP A 684 55.71 27.61 -13.12
C ASP A 684 56.44 27.03 -11.84
N GLU A 685 57.45 26.16 -12.04
CA GLU A 685 58.59 25.75 -11.18
C GLU A 685 58.60 24.40 -10.40
N ASP A 686 59.76 23.72 -10.52
CA ASP A 686 60.15 22.34 -10.15
C ASP A 686 61.13 22.27 -8.94
N GLU A 687 61.25 21.11 -8.26
CA GLU A 687 62.46 20.23 -8.29
C GLU A 687 62.55 19.11 -7.19
N LYS A 688 62.29 17.85 -7.62
CA LYS A 688 63.13 16.62 -7.50
C LYS A 688 63.58 15.98 -6.16
N SER A 689 63.84 14.66 -6.27
CA SER A 689 64.42 13.64 -5.35
C SER A 689 63.43 12.96 -4.38
N ASP A 690 63.40 11.62 -4.20
CA ASP A 690 64.11 10.50 -4.85
C ASP A 690 63.21 9.23 -4.94
N ARG A 691 63.67 8.16 -5.62
CA ARG A 691 63.01 6.82 -5.77
C ARG A 691 63.73 5.74 -4.89
N PRO A 692 63.21 4.50 -4.67
CA PRO A 692 62.21 3.75 -5.46
C PRO A 692 61.21 2.84 -4.66
N GLU A 693 60.54 1.95 -5.41
CA GLU A 693 59.86 0.69 -5.01
C GLU A 693 58.49 0.74 -4.30
N GLY A 694 57.65 -0.26 -4.61
CA GLY A 694 56.30 -0.48 -4.05
C GLY A 694 55.15 0.03 -4.93
N VAL A 695 54.54 -0.85 -5.73
CA VAL A 695 53.22 -0.63 -6.34
C VAL A 695 52.33 -1.81 -5.96
N ASP A 696 51.40 -1.59 -5.03
CA ASP A 696 50.25 -2.44 -4.76
C ASP A 696 48.99 -1.62 -5.00
N GLU A 697 48.04 -2.17 -5.76
CA GLU A 697 46.75 -1.52 -6.02
C GLU A 697 45.81 -1.74 -4.82
N PRO A 698 45.17 -0.69 -4.27
CA PRO A 698 44.18 -0.85 -3.20
C PRO A 698 42.86 -1.37 -3.79
N THR A 699 42.68 -2.70 -3.78
CA THR A 699 41.44 -3.37 -4.17
C THR A 699 40.24 -2.81 -3.39
N VAL A 700 39.34 -2.09 -4.07
CA VAL A 700 38.13 -1.54 -3.46
C VAL A 700 37.11 -2.66 -3.24
N LEU A 701 37.13 -3.25 -2.05
CA LEU A 701 36.12 -4.22 -1.60
C LEU A 701 34.77 -3.54 -1.38
N ALA A 702 33.83 -3.76 -2.31
CA ALA A 702 32.42 -3.45 -2.10
C ALA A 702 31.82 -4.44 -1.07
N PRO A 703 30.95 -3.98 -0.15
CA PRO A 703 30.33 -4.86 0.85
C PRO A 703 29.22 -5.72 0.22
N PRO A 704 29.15 -7.03 0.51
CA PRO A 704 28.00 -7.86 0.12
C PRO A 704 26.79 -7.55 1.01
N LEU A 705 25.63 -7.35 0.39
CA LEU A 705 24.35 -7.11 1.07
C LEU A 705 23.29 -8.14 0.60
N ALA A 706 23.64 -9.42 0.75
CA ALA A 706 22.74 -10.57 0.61
C ALA A 706 23.32 -11.75 1.40
N ALA A 707 22.67 -12.13 2.51
CA ALA A 707 22.95 -13.34 3.28
C ALA A 707 21.83 -13.61 4.29
N GLU A 708 20.79 -14.32 3.84
CA GLU A 708 19.95 -15.09 4.77
C GLU A 708 20.59 -16.44 5.08
N VAL A 709 19.94 -17.15 6.00
CA VAL A 709 20.23 -18.48 6.55
C VAL A 709 20.87 -19.46 5.55
N ALA A 710 22.02 -20.02 5.94
CA ALA A 710 22.57 -21.24 5.33
C ALA A 710 23.49 -22.00 6.32
N ASP A 711 22.90 -22.85 7.17
CA ASP A 711 23.65 -23.91 7.87
C ASP A 711 22.72 -25.12 8.14
N ALA A 712 22.93 -26.20 7.40
CA ALA A 712 22.25 -27.48 7.59
C ALA A 712 23.07 -28.64 7.00
N ALA A 713 22.98 -29.80 7.67
CA ALA A 713 23.48 -31.11 7.24
C ALA A 713 25.00 -31.27 7.01
N GLN A 714 25.68 -31.85 8.02
CA GLN A 714 26.92 -32.59 7.79
C GLN A 714 26.61 -33.83 6.93
N GLY A 715 27.23 -33.93 5.75
CA GLY A 715 27.13 -35.09 4.86
C GLY A 715 28.38 -35.24 4.00
N GLU A 716 29.09 -36.35 4.15
CA GLU A 716 30.35 -36.60 3.45
C GLU A 716 30.11 -36.95 1.97
N THR A 717 30.82 -36.30 1.04
CA THR A 717 31.02 -36.79 -0.33
C THR A 717 32.36 -36.29 -0.86
N GLU A 718 33.22 -37.20 -1.31
CA GLU A 718 34.56 -36.88 -1.80
C GLU A 718 34.53 -36.19 -3.18
N VAL A 719 35.29 -35.10 -3.34
CA VAL A 719 35.48 -34.44 -4.64
C VAL A 719 36.84 -34.81 -5.23
N TYR A 720 36.82 -35.51 -6.36
CA TYR A 720 38.03 -35.80 -7.13
C TYR A 720 38.58 -34.52 -7.80
N VAL A 721 39.84 -34.19 -7.51
CA VAL A 721 40.55 -33.08 -8.17
C VAL A 721 41.30 -33.61 -9.40
N MET A 722 41.03 -33.06 -10.57
CA MET A 722 41.91 -33.16 -11.74
C MET A 722 42.50 -31.79 -12.08
N THR A 723 43.82 -31.74 -12.28
CA THR A 723 44.58 -30.53 -12.60
C THR A 723 44.78 -30.37 -14.12
N PRO A 724 44.86 -29.14 -14.65
CA PRO A 724 44.87 -28.90 -16.09
C PRO A 724 46.27 -29.01 -16.73
N GLU A 725 46.70 -30.24 -17.03
CA GLU A 725 47.83 -30.51 -17.94
C GLU A 725 47.47 -31.60 -18.97
N ASP A 726 46.86 -31.20 -20.08
CA ASP A 726 47.05 -31.80 -21.43
C ASP A 726 46.08 -31.16 -22.45
N LEU A 727 46.62 -30.34 -23.37
CA LEU A 727 46.18 -30.19 -24.77
C LEU A 727 46.99 -29.07 -25.47
N ALA A 728 47.61 -29.41 -26.60
CA ALA A 728 48.33 -28.48 -27.49
C ALA A 728 47.61 -28.36 -28.85
N PRO A 729 47.80 -27.25 -29.60
CA PRO A 729 46.97 -26.93 -30.78
C PRO A 729 47.50 -27.50 -32.11
N ASP A 730 46.63 -27.65 -33.13
CA ASP A 730 46.66 -26.80 -34.34
C ASP A 730 45.69 -27.23 -35.49
N ASP A 731 45.39 -26.25 -36.35
CA ASP A 731 45.14 -26.31 -37.80
C ASP A 731 43.77 -26.70 -38.50
N LEU A 732 43.13 -25.63 -39.01
CA LEU A 732 42.74 -25.35 -40.43
C LEU A 732 41.38 -25.77 -41.08
N ARG A 733 40.55 -24.72 -41.27
CA ARG A 733 39.90 -24.22 -42.52
C ARG A 733 38.83 -25.04 -43.29
N SER A 734 37.63 -24.42 -43.34
CA SER A 734 37.05 -23.85 -44.58
C SER A 734 36.25 -22.57 -44.25
N ALA A 735 36.64 -21.40 -44.76
CA ALA A 735 36.01 -20.67 -45.89
C ALA A 735 34.54 -20.23 -45.62
N CYS A 736 34.13 -18.95 -45.47
CA CYS A 736 34.49 -17.60 -46.00
C CYS A 736 33.59 -17.10 -47.16
N ALA A 737 33.48 -15.75 -47.27
CA ALA A 737 32.64 -14.94 -48.17
C ALA A 737 31.13 -14.89 -47.80
N GLU A 738 30.38 -13.78 -47.88
CA GLU A 738 30.59 -12.33 -48.17
C GLU A 738 29.29 -11.60 -47.64
N THR A 739 29.08 -10.28 -47.44
CA THR A 739 29.66 -8.94 -47.80
C THR A 739 29.05 -7.92 -46.76
N VAL A 740 29.58 -6.76 -46.32
CA VAL A 740 30.62 -5.79 -46.75
C VAL A 740 30.18 -4.91 -47.95
N ASP A 741 30.07 -3.58 -47.94
CA ASP A 741 30.20 -2.48 -46.93
C ASP A 741 29.29 -1.29 -47.42
N GLU A 742 29.24 0.00 -46.99
CA GLU A 742 30.06 0.92 -46.16
C GLU A 742 29.16 2.11 -45.67
N GLY A 743 29.52 2.82 -44.59
CA GLY A 743 29.33 4.30 -44.52
C GLY A 743 28.27 4.94 -43.58
N PRO A 744 28.35 6.27 -43.33
CA PRO A 744 28.43 6.78 -41.94
C PRO A 744 27.60 8.07 -41.60
N THR A 745 27.94 8.69 -40.44
CA THR A 745 27.76 10.11 -39.99
C THR A 745 26.58 10.45 -39.04
N GLU A 746 26.90 11.25 -38.01
CA GLU A 746 26.05 12.17 -37.17
C GLU A 746 24.59 11.76 -36.87
N ILE A 747 24.19 11.54 -35.61
CA ILE A 747 24.11 12.52 -34.49
C ILE A 747 24.32 11.84 -33.14
#